data_AF-A0A2U2BCL1-F1
#
_entry.id   AF-A0A2U2BCL1-F1
#
_cell.length_a   1.000
_cell.length_b   1.000
_cell.length_c   1.000
_cell.angle_alpha   90.00
_cell.angle_beta   90.00
_cell.angle_gamma   90.00
#
_symmetry.space_group_name_H-M   'P 1'
#
loop_
_entity.id
_entity.type
_entity.pdbx_description
1 polymer ?
#
loop_
_entity_poly.entity_id
_entity_poly.type
_entity_poly.pdbx_seq_one_letter_code
_entity_poly.pdbx_strand_id
1 'polypeptide(L)'
;MNFQFADSGMGKWLEKHFSSTGDSLEDLAQKKRFVYFLAPGIPFLIFMAFVFWNLQLYKLTVWMSIFILIELIILMLFLIINRKTNIFALVNLYFYVLFSFAAVLYFGGILYSGGVVFIGLAGALNALSFLKPGQIRYIFIVYISSVIVAAFLQPFLTKVPEITPTINHILFVLHLLVVAKVFYDHLNNYIQERIRAQKMEAEHLKEMDKIKTNFYTGITHEFKTPLTVILGLTNPDTKISKTSFSNPIPMIRRNAIRLLQLINQMLDLSKLEAQTMEVNNTQTDVILYFRQLIEPYKHLANGKNIDLNFQTASKELIMDFDPEKLESLVGNLLINAIKYSEENAHIRFKVSELSEDFKLDGLGYSLFPHKRYFQGRVLKLVIKDTGIGISKEEIPFIFNRFYRVNRNNEEHNEGAGIGLLLVKEIVKLLNGNLFISSQPGEGTTIVVLLPVTNKAAQTEPTNEYAQSAGNELKNPEFQTPQTKSRKELPHLLLIEDNDDVVSYLETVTSKYYQIERAVNGIQGIDIALKRVPDIIVSDILMPGKNGYEVCKTLKKDFKTSHIPIVLLTAKSDESSQIEGFETGADAYITKPFNPRELLVRLQKLIENRNQLKAKYKTLAIVSDIHQEKEPGPDEQFLMKTREVLEKRFSDEDFNPVELSRQLGMSRSQLFRKIKALTGLSASNLISFYRISVAWEKIQKTNLSISEIAYKVGFKDPAYFSRIFTKEFGVTPNSLRQKHSN
;
A
#
# COMPACT_ATOMS: atom_id res chain seq x y z
N MET A 1 -21.84 2.86 28.18
CA MET A 1 -22.01 4.33 28.02
C MET A 1 -20.68 5.12 27.95
N ASN A 2 -19.49 4.49 28.01
CA ASN A 2 -18.22 5.22 28.24
C ASN A 2 -17.54 5.92 27.04
N PHE A 3 -17.99 5.76 25.78
CA PHE A 3 -17.34 6.43 24.62
C PHE A 3 -18.03 7.72 24.16
N GLN A 4 -19.28 7.98 24.55
CA GLN A 4 -19.90 9.29 24.28
C GLN A 4 -19.33 10.40 25.18
N PHE A 5 -18.60 10.04 26.25
CA PHE A 5 -18.15 11.02 27.25
C PHE A 5 -16.74 11.56 27.04
N ALA A 6 -15.82 10.81 26.42
CA ALA A 6 -14.51 11.35 26.06
C ALA A 6 -14.64 12.59 25.17
N ASP A 7 -15.67 12.62 24.31
CA ASP A 7 -16.01 13.76 23.44
C ASP A 7 -17.10 14.69 23.96
N SER A 8 -17.72 14.38 25.11
CA SER A 8 -18.70 15.27 25.73
C SER A 8 -18.03 16.55 26.28
N GLY A 9 -18.77 17.66 26.32
CA GLY A 9 -18.27 18.92 26.89
C GLY A 9 -17.76 18.75 28.34
N MET A 10 -18.39 17.87 29.12
CA MET A 10 -17.96 17.56 30.50
C MET A 10 -16.68 16.73 30.55
N GLY A 11 -16.48 15.78 29.64
CA GLY A 11 -15.25 14.98 29.57
C GLY A 11 -14.02 15.81 29.19
N LYS A 12 -14.18 16.75 28.24
CA LYS A 12 -13.14 17.72 27.87
C LYS A 12 -12.88 18.73 28.98
N TRP A 13 -13.93 19.17 29.70
CA TRP A 13 -13.79 20.02 30.88
C TRP A 13 -13.01 19.32 32.00
N LEU A 14 -13.32 18.05 32.29
CA LEU A 14 -12.62 17.26 33.29
C LEU A 14 -11.14 17.04 32.93
N GLU A 15 -10.86 16.77 31.66
CA GLU A 15 -9.50 16.61 31.17
C GLU A 15 -8.66 17.87 31.28
N LYS A 16 -9.27 19.03 30.99
CA LYS A 16 -8.61 20.33 31.11
C LYS A 16 -8.31 20.74 32.56
N HIS A 17 -9.16 20.36 33.52
CA HIS A 17 -9.07 20.85 34.91
C HIS A 17 -8.54 19.82 35.93
N PHE A 18 -8.52 18.52 35.61
CA PHE A 18 -8.08 17.45 36.52
C PHE A 18 -6.88 16.64 36.01
N SER A 19 -6.31 17.00 34.86
CA SER A 19 -5.01 16.46 34.44
C SER A 19 -3.89 17.05 35.29
N SER A 20 -3.07 16.18 35.87
CA SER A 20 -1.86 16.53 36.60
C SER A 20 -0.63 16.09 35.82
N THR A 21 0.48 16.81 35.95
CA THR A 21 1.77 16.44 35.36
C THR A 21 2.19 15.05 35.85
N GLY A 22 2.29 14.08 34.93
CA GLY A 22 2.65 12.69 35.22
C GLY A 22 1.48 11.70 35.33
N ASP A 23 0.23 12.14 35.14
CA ASP A 23 -0.91 11.23 35.04
C ASP A 23 -0.80 10.33 33.80
N SER A 24 -1.03 9.03 33.97
CA SER A 24 -1.28 8.13 32.84
C SER A 24 -2.70 8.32 32.27
N LEU A 25 -2.95 7.82 31.07
CA LEU A 25 -4.31 7.77 30.49
C LEU A 25 -5.29 7.01 31.41
N GLU A 26 -4.79 6.04 32.15
CA GLU A 26 -5.56 5.25 33.11
C GLU A 26 -5.92 6.08 34.36
N ASP A 27 -4.99 6.89 34.87
CA ASP A 27 -5.23 7.79 36.01
C ASP A 27 -6.30 8.83 35.67
N LEU A 28 -6.24 9.40 34.47
CA LEU A 28 -7.23 10.37 33.99
C LEU A 28 -8.60 9.71 33.80
N ALA A 29 -8.65 8.51 33.24
CA ALA A 29 -9.89 7.74 33.12
C ALA A 29 -10.50 7.43 34.49
N GLN A 30 -9.66 7.11 35.48
CA GLN A 30 -10.10 6.84 36.84
C GLN A 30 -10.67 8.09 37.53
N LYS A 31 -10.02 9.25 37.38
CA LYS A 31 -10.53 10.55 37.88
C LYS A 31 -11.91 10.87 37.29
N LYS A 32 -12.07 10.69 35.98
CA LYS A 32 -13.35 10.90 35.27
C LYS A 32 -14.45 9.99 35.81
N ARG A 33 -14.16 8.69 36.02
CA ARG A 33 -15.12 7.72 36.61
C ARG A 33 -15.53 8.12 38.02
N PHE A 34 -14.60 8.59 38.85
CA PHE A 34 -14.87 8.95 40.25
C PHE A 34 -15.80 10.18 40.37
N VAL A 35 -15.54 11.23 39.58
CA VAL A 35 -16.41 12.43 39.57
C VAL A 35 -17.80 12.10 39.05
N TYR A 36 -17.91 11.27 38.00
CA TYR A 36 -19.19 10.84 37.46
C TYR A 36 -19.97 9.95 38.43
N PHE A 37 -19.28 9.26 39.33
CA PHE A 37 -19.93 8.47 40.37
C PHE A 37 -20.52 9.34 41.48
N LEU A 38 -19.75 10.30 42.01
CA LEU A 38 -20.19 11.16 43.12
C LEU A 38 -21.16 12.27 42.69
N ALA A 39 -20.84 13.02 41.63
CA ALA A 39 -21.51 14.28 41.34
C ALA A 39 -23.01 14.14 41.00
N PRO A 40 -23.46 13.12 40.23
CA PRO A 40 -24.89 12.91 39.95
C PRO A 40 -25.68 12.38 41.16
N GLY A 41 -25.00 11.77 42.13
CA GLY A 41 -25.63 11.22 43.33
C GLY A 41 -26.14 12.30 44.28
N ILE A 42 -25.43 13.42 44.41
CA ILE A 42 -25.74 14.49 45.37
C ILE A 42 -27.12 15.12 45.12
N PRO A 43 -27.51 15.55 43.90
CA PRO A 43 -28.85 16.06 43.64
C PRO A 43 -29.98 15.07 43.98
N PHE A 44 -29.75 13.78 43.71
CA PHE A 44 -30.70 12.72 44.05
C PHE A 44 -30.86 12.57 45.57
N LEU A 45 -29.76 12.61 46.32
CA LEU A 45 -29.79 12.55 47.78
C LEU A 45 -30.50 13.77 48.39
N ILE A 46 -30.27 14.97 47.84
CA ILE A 46 -30.98 16.20 48.25
C ILE A 46 -32.49 16.07 48.01
N PHE A 47 -32.87 15.58 46.83
CA PHE A 47 -34.28 15.31 46.52
C PHE A 47 -34.90 14.30 47.49
N MET A 48 -34.20 13.20 47.80
CA MET A 48 -34.67 12.22 48.77
C MET A 48 -34.81 12.80 50.19
N ALA A 49 -33.87 13.64 50.63
CA ALA A 49 -33.96 14.35 51.90
C ALA A 49 -35.19 15.27 51.96
N PHE A 50 -35.50 15.97 50.86
CA PHE A 50 -36.71 16.77 50.72
C PHE A 50 -37.98 15.90 50.80
N VAL A 51 -38.01 14.74 50.13
CA VAL A 51 -39.13 13.79 50.22
C VAL A 51 -39.33 13.32 51.67
N PHE A 52 -38.26 12.92 52.36
CA PHE A 52 -38.34 12.48 53.76
C PHE A 52 -38.85 13.57 54.70
N TRP A 53 -38.44 14.82 54.48
CA TRP A 53 -38.97 15.96 55.25
C TRP A 53 -40.49 16.11 55.09
N ASN A 54 -41.00 16.04 53.86
CA ASN A 54 -42.43 16.18 53.58
C ASN A 54 -43.26 14.99 54.12
N LEU A 55 -42.66 13.80 54.21
CA LEU A 55 -43.27 12.63 54.83
C LEU A 55 -43.15 12.60 56.36
N GLN A 56 -42.65 13.68 56.99
CA GLN A 56 -42.44 13.80 58.44
C GLN A 56 -41.45 12.76 59.01
N LEU A 57 -40.54 12.25 58.18
CA LEU A 57 -39.48 11.31 58.56
C LEU A 57 -38.22 12.06 59.02
N TYR A 58 -38.36 12.88 60.07
CA TYR A 58 -37.34 13.84 60.47
C TYR A 58 -35.99 13.19 60.82
N LYS A 59 -35.96 12.04 61.50
CA LYS A 59 -34.69 11.35 61.80
C LYS A 59 -34.00 10.90 60.52
N LEU A 60 -34.75 10.42 59.53
CA LEU A 60 -34.21 9.98 58.24
C LEU A 60 -33.67 11.17 57.44
N THR A 61 -34.35 12.32 57.48
CA THR A 61 -33.87 13.56 56.87
C THR A 61 -32.56 14.04 57.49
N VAL A 62 -32.43 13.99 58.83
CA VAL A 62 -31.18 14.36 59.52
C VAL A 62 -30.04 13.41 59.10
N TRP A 63 -30.27 12.10 59.12
CA TRP A 63 -29.28 11.12 58.68
C TRP A 63 -28.86 11.34 57.21
N MET A 64 -29.80 11.57 56.30
CA MET A 64 -29.49 11.87 54.90
C MET A 64 -28.72 13.19 54.75
N SER A 65 -29.02 14.20 55.57
CA SER A 65 -28.31 15.48 55.54
C SER A 65 -26.85 15.31 55.97
N ILE A 66 -26.58 14.48 56.99
CA ILE A 66 -25.23 14.10 57.41
C ILE A 66 -24.51 13.36 56.27
N PHE A 67 -25.19 12.42 55.61
CA PHE A 67 -24.64 11.70 54.48
C PHE A 67 -24.22 12.64 53.33
N ILE A 68 -25.12 13.55 52.93
CA ILE A 68 -24.87 14.54 51.87
C ILE A 68 -23.69 15.45 52.24
N LEU A 69 -23.61 15.90 53.50
CA LEU A 69 -22.52 16.76 53.96
C LEU A 69 -21.17 16.05 53.83
N ILE A 70 -21.09 14.78 54.22
CA ILE A 70 -19.85 14.00 54.12
C ILE A 70 -19.47 13.76 52.66
N GLU A 71 -20.42 13.41 51.79
CA GLU A 71 -20.17 13.27 50.34
C GLU A 71 -19.66 14.58 49.71
N LEU A 72 -20.22 15.73 50.10
CA LEU A 72 -19.74 17.04 49.66
C LEU A 72 -18.30 17.32 50.14
N ILE A 73 -17.97 16.95 51.38
CA ILE A 73 -16.61 17.07 51.91
C ILE A 73 -15.64 16.16 51.14
N ILE A 74 -16.01 14.90 50.91
CA ILE A 74 -15.18 13.95 50.14
C ILE A 74 -14.97 14.47 48.72
N LEU A 75 -16.02 14.97 48.06
CA LEU A 75 -15.93 15.57 46.73
C LEU A 75 -15.00 16.79 46.74
N MET A 76 -15.18 17.72 47.68
CA MET A 76 -14.34 18.92 47.79
C MET A 76 -12.86 18.56 48.01
N LEU A 77 -12.57 17.63 48.93
CA LEU A 77 -11.20 17.16 49.18
C LEU A 77 -10.59 16.48 47.96
N PHE A 78 -11.38 15.69 47.23
CA PHE A 78 -10.93 15.08 45.97
C PHE A 78 -10.59 16.15 44.92
N LEU A 79 -11.42 17.18 44.77
CA LEU A 79 -11.19 18.28 43.82
C LEU A 79 -9.88 19.04 44.13
N ILE A 80 -9.49 19.14 45.41
CA ILE A 80 -8.27 19.83 45.85
C ILE A 80 -7.02 18.95 45.67
N ILE A 81 -7.07 17.69 46.11
CA ILE A 81 -5.87 16.83 46.22
C ILE A 81 -5.58 16.08 44.91
N ASN A 82 -6.62 15.68 44.17
CA ASN A 82 -6.71 15.08 42.82
C ASN A 82 -5.62 14.10 42.30
N ARG A 83 -4.62 13.73 43.10
CA ARG A 83 -3.45 12.90 42.73
C ARG A 83 -3.55 11.46 43.20
N LYS A 84 -4.49 11.13 44.09
CA LYS A 84 -4.64 9.79 44.70
C LYS A 84 -6.07 9.25 44.62
N THR A 85 -6.64 9.19 43.41
CA THR A 85 -8.03 8.77 43.15
C THR A 85 -8.39 7.42 43.79
N ASN A 86 -7.48 6.44 43.74
CA ASN A 86 -7.67 5.14 44.39
C ASN A 86 -7.95 5.23 45.89
N ILE A 87 -7.28 6.15 46.59
CA ILE A 87 -7.47 6.33 48.05
C ILE A 87 -8.82 6.98 48.32
N PHE A 88 -9.19 8.00 47.55
CA PHE A 88 -10.50 8.65 47.68
C PHE A 88 -11.65 7.68 47.37
N ALA A 89 -11.52 6.86 46.33
CA ALA A 89 -12.47 5.79 46.03
C ALA A 89 -12.58 4.80 47.18
N LEU A 90 -11.45 4.34 47.72
CA LEU A 90 -11.43 3.40 48.84
C LEU A 90 -12.11 3.99 50.10
N VAL A 91 -11.75 5.23 50.47
CA VAL A 91 -12.33 5.94 51.63
C VAL A 91 -13.83 6.12 51.46
N ASN A 92 -14.27 6.54 50.28
CA ASN A 92 -15.70 6.72 50.02
C ASN A 92 -16.46 5.39 50.11
N LEU A 93 -15.95 4.32 49.49
CA LEU A 93 -16.62 3.02 49.53
C LEU A 93 -16.71 2.44 50.95
N TYR A 94 -15.67 2.63 51.79
CA TYR A 94 -15.76 2.30 53.21
C TYR A 94 -16.78 3.15 53.95
N PHE A 95 -16.87 4.44 53.64
CA PHE A 95 -17.89 5.32 54.19
C PHE A 95 -19.31 4.81 53.87
N TYR A 96 -19.62 4.46 52.63
CA TYR A 96 -20.92 3.86 52.27
C TYR A 96 -21.26 2.62 53.12
N VAL A 97 -20.31 1.70 53.27
CA VAL A 97 -20.52 0.46 54.03
C VAL A 97 -20.71 0.73 55.52
N LEU A 98 -19.83 1.53 56.13
CA LEU A 98 -19.86 1.82 57.57
C LEU A 98 -21.03 2.74 57.95
N PHE A 99 -21.37 3.70 57.10
CA PHE A 99 -22.52 4.58 57.29
C PHE A 99 -23.82 3.79 57.20
N SER A 100 -23.94 2.91 56.20
CA SER A 100 -25.07 1.98 56.09
C SER A 100 -25.21 1.12 57.34
N PHE A 101 -24.11 0.59 57.87
CA PHE A 101 -24.11 -0.19 59.11
C PHE A 101 -24.58 0.63 60.32
N ALA A 102 -24.03 1.83 60.51
CA ALA A 102 -24.43 2.73 61.60
C ALA A 102 -25.93 3.10 61.52
N ALA A 103 -26.41 3.38 60.31
CA ALA A 103 -27.83 3.65 60.07
C ALA A 103 -28.71 2.43 60.40
N VAL A 104 -28.31 1.22 60.01
CA VAL A 104 -29.04 -0.01 60.37
C VAL A 104 -29.16 -0.16 61.89
N LEU A 105 -28.07 0.05 62.64
CA LEU A 105 -28.13 -0.02 64.11
C LEU A 105 -29.05 1.06 64.69
N TYR A 106 -28.93 2.30 64.22
CA TYR A 106 -29.72 3.43 64.71
C TYR A 106 -31.23 3.25 64.49
N PHE A 107 -31.62 2.64 63.37
CA PHE A 107 -33.03 2.46 63.01
C PHE A 107 -33.67 1.19 63.60
N GLY A 108 -32.96 0.47 64.48
CA GLY A 108 -33.48 -0.68 65.21
C GLY A 108 -33.07 -2.05 64.63
N GLY A 109 -32.14 -2.06 63.69
CA GLY A 109 -31.59 -3.28 63.11
C GLY A 109 -32.23 -3.70 61.78
N ILE A 110 -31.70 -4.79 61.21
CA ILE A 110 -32.02 -5.32 59.88
C ILE A 110 -33.53 -5.61 59.72
N LEU A 111 -34.23 -6.06 60.76
CA LEU A 111 -35.67 -6.34 60.66
C LEU A 111 -36.51 -5.08 60.40
N TYR A 112 -36.07 -3.92 60.87
CA TYR A 112 -36.81 -2.66 60.75
C TYR A 112 -36.24 -1.71 59.70
N SER A 113 -35.01 -1.92 59.25
CA SER A 113 -34.34 -1.09 58.24
C SER A 113 -33.57 -1.90 57.20
N GLY A 114 -34.06 -3.09 56.84
CA GLY A 114 -33.36 -4.04 55.97
C GLY A 114 -33.01 -3.47 54.59
N GLY A 115 -33.79 -2.50 54.09
CA GLY A 115 -33.47 -1.78 52.85
C GLY A 115 -32.14 -1.03 52.89
N VAL A 116 -31.73 -0.52 54.05
CA VAL A 116 -30.48 0.23 54.21
C VAL A 116 -29.26 -0.65 53.96
N VAL A 117 -29.33 -1.95 54.27
CA VAL A 117 -28.26 -2.93 53.99
C VAL A 117 -27.89 -2.95 52.49
N PHE A 118 -28.86 -2.76 51.59
CA PHE A 118 -28.62 -2.70 50.16
C PHE A 118 -27.86 -1.45 49.71
N ILE A 119 -27.89 -0.35 50.49
CA ILE A 119 -27.02 0.81 50.25
C ILE A 119 -25.55 0.42 50.46
N GLY A 120 -25.26 -0.28 51.56
CA GLY A 120 -23.93 -0.84 51.82
C GLY A 120 -23.49 -1.81 50.72
N LEU A 121 -24.41 -2.65 50.21
CA LEU A 121 -24.15 -3.55 49.08
C LEU A 121 -23.88 -2.79 47.79
N ALA A 122 -24.65 -1.74 47.49
CA ALA A 122 -24.40 -0.88 46.34
C ALA A 122 -23.00 -0.25 46.43
N GLY A 123 -22.61 0.22 47.61
CA GLY A 123 -21.25 0.67 47.90
C GLY A 123 -20.21 -0.43 47.61
N ALA A 124 -20.39 -1.63 48.14
CA ALA A 124 -19.46 -2.75 47.90
C ALA A 124 -19.38 -3.16 46.42
N LEU A 125 -20.50 -3.18 45.69
CA LEU A 125 -20.54 -3.49 44.25
C LEU A 125 -19.81 -2.43 43.42
N ASN A 126 -19.91 -1.15 43.79
CA ASN A 126 -19.17 -0.09 43.11
C ASN A 126 -17.65 -0.24 43.25
N ALA A 127 -17.15 -0.98 44.25
CA ALA A 127 -15.72 -1.31 44.34
C ALA A 127 -15.18 -2.00 43.09
N LEU A 128 -16.02 -2.77 42.39
CA LEU A 128 -15.66 -3.46 41.14
C LEU A 128 -15.24 -2.50 40.02
N SER A 129 -15.64 -1.24 40.09
CA SER A 129 -15.35 -0.23 39.07
C SER A 129 -14.08 0.59 39.33
N PHE A 130 -13.55 0.56 40.56
CA PHE A 130 -12.50 1.48 41.00
C PHE A 130 -11.27 0.81 41.60
N LEU A 131 -11.42 -0.38 42.20
CA LEU A 131 -10.39 -0.92 43.08
C LEU A 131 -9.70 -2.16 42.51
N LYS A 132 -8.49 -2.43 43.00
CA LYS A 132 -7.74 -3.64 42.65
C LYS A 132 -8.41 -4.88 43.28
N PRO A 133 -8.22 -6.08 42.71
CA PRO A 133 -8.83 -7.33 43.23
C PRO A 133 -8.61 -7.59 44.72
N GLY A 134 -7.44 -7.21 45.26
CA GLY A 134 -7.17 -7.29 46.70
C GLY A 134 -8.08 -6.39 47.54
N GLN A 135 -8.23 -5.13 47.15
CA GLN A 135 -9.05 -4.14 47.85
C GLN A 135 -10.54 -4.44 47.76
N ILE A 136 -11.01 -4.94 46.60
CA ILE A 136 -12.39 -5.39 46.41
C ILE A 136 -12.73 -6.46 47.46
N ARG A 137 -11.88 -7.48 47.62
CA ARG A 137 -12.09 -8.54 48.62
C ARG A 137 -12.24 -7.97 50.03
N TYR A 138 -11.40 -7.03 50.43
CA TYR A 138 -11.49 -6.40 51.76
C TYR A 138 -12.79 -5.64 51.97
N ILE A 139 -13.28 -4.87 51.00
CA ILE A 139 -14.56 -4.16 51.12
C ILE A 139 -15.73 -5.14 51.29
N PHE A 140 -15.74 -6.22 50.52
CA PHE A 140 -16.77 -7.25 50.67
C PHE A 140 -16.70 -7.95 52.03
N ILE A 141 -15.49 -8.23 52.55
CA ILE A 141 -15.31 -8.76 53.90
C ILE A 141 -15.89 -7.79 54.94
N VAL A 142 -15.53 -6.50 54.87
CA VAL A 142 -16.03 -5.48 55.81
C VAL A 142 -17.56 -5.34 55.73
N TYR A 143 -18.12 -5.34 54.53
CA TYR A 143 -19.57 -5.33 54.33
C TYR A 143 -20.25 -6.56 54.95
N ILE A 144 -19.79 -7.77 54.65
CA ILE A 144 -20.35 -9.01 55.20
C ILE A 144 -20.23 -9.03 56.74
N SER A 145 -19.07 -8.66 57.27
CA SER A 145 -18.86 -8.56 58.72
C SER A 145 -19.83 -7.56 59.36
N SER A 146 -20.08 -6.40 58.73
CA SER A 146 -21.03 -5.40 59.23
C SER A 146 -22.47 -5.95 59.30
N VAL A 147 -22.89 -6.72 58.29
CA VAL A 147 -24.22 -7.35 58.27
C VAL A 147 -24.35 -8.42 59.35
N ILE A 148 -23.31 -9.26 59.54
CA ILE A 148 -23.28 -10.28 60.60
C ILE A 148 -23.38 -9.64 61.98
N VAL A 149 -22.59 -8.58 62.23
CA VAL A 149 -22.63 -7.86 63.51
C VAL A 149 -24.00 -7.22 63.75
N ALA A 150 -24.60 -6.60 62.73
CA ALA A 150 -25.93 -6.03 62.85
C ALA A 150 -27.01 -7.09 63.14
N ALA A 151 -26.88 -8.29 62.55
CA ALA A 151 -27.77 -9.41 62.83
C ALA A 151 -27.63 -9.92 64.28
N PHE A 152 -26.39 -10.03 64.78
CA PHE A 152 -26.13 -10.44 66.17
C PHE A 152 -26.66 -9.42 67.19
N LEU A 153 -26.52 -8.13 66.89
CA LEU A 153 -27.02 -7.05 67.75
C LEU A 153 -28.54 -6.88 67.69
N GLN A 154 -29.24 -7.48 66.71
CA GLN A 154 -30.67 -7.30 66.47
C GLN A 154 -31.56 -7.42 67.73
N PRO A 155 -31.36 -8.39 68.66
CA PRO A 155 -32.20 -8.51 69.85
C PRO A 155 -32.05 -7.35 70.85
N PHE A 156 -30.95 -6.60 70.77
CA PHE A 156 -30.60 -5.52 71.69
C PHE A 156 -30.99 -4.14 71.16
N LEU A 157 -31.52 -4.06 69.93
CA LEU A 157 -31.85 -2.80 69.28
C LEU A 157 -33.32 -2.46 69.42
N THR A 158 -33.61 -1.19 69.73
CA THR A 158 -34.97 -0.67 69.85
C THR A 158 -35.46 -0.07 68.53
N LYS A 159 -36.67 -0.44 68.11
CA LYS A 159 -37.31 0.09 66.90
C LYS A 159 -37.57 1.60 67.02
N VAL A 160 -37.25 2.35 65.97
CA VAL A 160 -37.64 3.76 65.84
C VAL A 160 -39.11 3.86 65.40
N PRO A 161 -39.98 4.60 66.12
CA PRO A 161 -41.41 4.69 65.80
C PRO A 161 -41.72 5.24 64.40
N GLU A 162 -40.86 6.12 63.88
CA GLU A 162 -41.00 6.77 62.56
C GLU A 162 -40.94 5.77 61.39
N ILE A 163 -40.28 4.62 61.56
CA ILE A 163 -40.19 3.59 60.51
C ILE A 163 -41.31 2.57 60.71
N THR A 164 -42.45 2.84 60.08
CA THR A 164 -43.55 1.89 59.99
C THR A 164 -43.18 0.72 59.07
N PRO A 165 -43.84 -0.45 59.19
CA PRO A 165 -43.59 -1.59 58.30
C PRO A 165 -43.74 -1.22 56.81
N THR A 166 -44.75 -0.40 56.47
CA THR A 166 -44.98 0.08 55.10
C THR A 166 -43.81 0.89 54.58
N ILE A 167 -43.26 1.80 55.38
CA ILE A 167 -42.11 2.63 55.00
C ILE A 167 -40.85 1.78 54.84
N ASN A 168 -40.63 0.80 55.72
CA ASN A 168 -39.54 -0.16 55.59
C ASN A 168 -39.65 -0.96 54.27
N HIS A 169 -40.83 -1.44 53.89
CA HIS A 169 -41.05 -2.13 52.62
C HIS A 169 -40.80 -1.24 51.40
N ILE A 170 -41.27 0.01 51.42
CA ILE A 170 -41.02 0.98 50.33
C ILE A 170 -39.51 1.25 50.19
N LEU A 171 -38.82 1.52 51.29
CA LEU A 171 -37.37 1.73 51.28
C LEU A 171 -36.63 0.49 50.82
N PHE A 172 -37.06 -0.71 51.21
CA PHE A 172 -36.48 -1.97 50.74
C PHE A 172 -36.55 -2.09 49.21
N VAL A 173 -37.74 -1.88 48.62
CA VAL A 173 -37.93 -1.94 47.17
C VAL A 173 -37.08 -0.88 46.45
N LEU A 174 -37.06 0.35 46.97
CA LEU A 174 -36.28 1.44 46.38
C LEU A 174 -34.77 1.12 46.36
N HIS A 175 -34.21 0.65 47.48
CA HIS A 175 -32.78 0.32 47.55
C HIS A 175 -32.43 -0.92 46.72
N LEU A 176 -33.33 -1.91 46.61
CA LEU A 176 -33.16 -3.04 45.72
C LEU A 176 -33.06 -2.60 44.25
N LEU A 177 -33.89 -1.65 43.82
CA LEU A 177 -33.82 -1.07 42.48
C LEU A 177 -32.49 -0.33 42.23
N VAL A 178 -31.97 0.37 43.24
CA VAL A 178 -30.65 1.02 43.16
C VAL A 178 -29.54 -0.01 42.95
N VAL A 179 -29.54 -1.10 43.73
CA VAL A 179 -28.57 -2.20 43.56
C VAL A 179 -28.69 -2.85 42.18
N ALA A 180 -29.92 -3.13 41.73
CA ALA A 180 -30.17 -3.69 40.40
C ALA A 180 -29.64 -2.79 39.29
N LYS A 181 -29.83 -1.46 39.42
CA LYS A 181 -29.28 -0.47 38.47
C LYS A 181 -27.74 -0.48 38.47
N VAL A 182 -27.10 -0.43 39.65
CA VAL A 182 -25.62 -0.47 39.77
C VAL A 182 -25.07 -1.74 39.14
N PHE A 183 -25.69 -2.89 39.40
CA PHE A 183 -25.29 -4.16 38.81
C PHE A 183 -25.48 -4.18 37.28
N TYR A 184 -26.62 -3.69 36.78
CA TYR A 184 -26.89 -3.56 35.35
C TYR A 184 -25.86 -2.67 34.64
N ASP A 185 -25.55 -1.50 35.21
CA ASP A 185 -24.56 -0.57 34.67
C ASP A 185 -23.16 -1.20 34.62
N HIS A 186 -22.79 -1.96 35.67
CA HIS A 186 -21.53 -2.71 35.70
C HIS A 186 -21.47 -3.79 34.61
N LEU A 187 -22.51 -4.63 34.52
CA LEU A 187 -22.59 -5.70 33.53
C LEU A 187 -22.55 -5.15 32.10
N ASN A 188 -23.30 -4.09 31.83
CA ASN A 188 -23.31 -3.45 30.51
C ASN A 188 -21.94 -2.86 30.17
N ASN A 189 -21.26 -2.20 31.12
CA ASN A 189 -19.92 -1.68 30.88
C ASN A 189 -18.90 -2.80 30.62
N TYR A 190 -18.95 -3.89 31.38
CA TYR A 190 -18.10 -5.07 31.17
C TYR A 190 -18.30 -5.70 29.79
N ILE A 191 -19.56 -5.88 29.36
CA ILE A 191 -19.89 -6.40 28.03
C ILE A 191 -19.34 -5.48 26.94
N GLN A 192 -19.52 -4.16 27.08
CA GLN A 192 -19.02 -3.18 26.11
C GLN A 192 -17.49 -3.17 26.03
N GLU A 193 -16.79 -3.29 27.16
CA GLU A 193 -15.33 -3.40 27.19
C GLU A 193 -14.86 -4.69 26.50
N ARG A 194 -15.53 -5.83 26.72
CA ARG A 194 -15.22 -7.08 26.02
C ARG A 194 -15.46 -7.03 24.51
N ILE A 195 -16.59 -6.48 24.08
CA ILE A 195 -16.89 -6.32 22.65
C ILE A 195 -15.83 -5.44 21.98
N ARG A 196 -15.36 -4.39 22.64
CA ARG A 196 -14.28 -3.54 22.11
C ARG A 196 -12.96 -4.28 22.03
N ALA A 197 -12.58 -5.01 23.07
CA ALA A 197 -11.36 -5.82 23.06
C ALA A 197 -11.39 -6.82 21.88
N GLN A 198 -12.50 -7.52 21.70
CA GLN A 198 -12.69 -8.44 20.57
C GLN A 198 -12.64 -7.75 19.21
N LYS A 199 -13.23 -6.56 19.07
CA LYS A 199 -13.15 -5.79 17.82
C LYS A 199 -11.72 -5.37 17.50
N MET A 200 -10.98 -4.85 18.48
CA MET A 200 -9.57 -4.47 18.30
C MET A 200 -8.72 -5.69 17.94
N GLU A 201 -8.95 -6.84 18.58
CA GLU A 201 -8.26 -8.09 18.26
C GLU A 201 -8.58 -8.56 16.84
N ALA A 202 -9.85 -8.51 16.42
CA ALA A 202 -10.26 -8.88 15.07
C ALA A 202 -9.71 -7.93 14.00
N GLU A 203 -9.65 -6.63 14.29
CA GLU A 203 -9.00 -5.63 13.42
C GLU A 203 -7.50 -5.90 13.29
N HIS A 204 -6.82 -6.19 14.40
CA HIS A 204 -5.40 -6.55 14.40
C HIS A 204 -5.14 -7.84 13.59
N LEU A 205 -5.98 -8.87 13.75
CA LEU A 205 -5.87 -10.11 12.98
C LEU A 205 -6.04 -9.87 11.48
N LYS A 206 -7.01 -9.04 11.09
CA LYS A 206 -7.22 -8.65 9.69
C LYS A 206 -6.03 -7.88 9.12
N GLU A 207 -5.44 -7.00 9.91
CA GLU A 207 -4.23 -6.27 9.52
C GLU A 207 -3.06 -7.24 9.28
N MET A 208 -2.85 -8.20 10.18
CA MET A 208 -1.83 -9.24 10.02
C MET A 208 -2.04 -10.10 8.77
N ASP A 209 -3.29 -10.50 8.50
CA ASP A 209 -3.61 -11.32 7.33
C ASP A 209 -3.38 -10.56 6.01
N LYS A 210 -3.72 -9.26 5.98
CA LYS A 210 -3.42 -8.38 4.83
C LYS A 210 -1.92 -8.24 4.61
N ILE A 211 -1.14 -8.05 5.68
CA ILE A 211 0.33 -7.96 5.65
C ILE A 211 0.92 -9.27 5.07
N LYS A 212 0.43 -10.43 5.54
CA LYS A 212 0.85 -11.76 5.06
C LYS A 212 0.50 -11.99 3.59
N THR A 213 -0.71 -11.62 3.16
CA THR A 213 -1.15 -11.76 1.76
C THR A 213 -0.32 -10.89 0.81
N ASN A 214 -0.04 -9.65 1.18
CA ASN A 214 0.81 -8.74 0.39
C ASN A 214 2.23 -9.29 0.24
N PHE A 215 2.77 -9.92 1.28
CA PHE A 215 4.08 -10.56 1.24
C PHE A 215 4.14 -11.72 0.24
N TYR A 216 3.21 -12.68 0.32
CA TYR A 216 3.20 -13.81 -0.62
C TYR A 216 3.01 -13.33 -2.05
N THR A 217 2.17 -12.32 -2.26
CA THR A 217 1.98 -11.71 -3.58
C THR A 217 3.28 -11.08 -4.09
N GLY A 218 3.95 -10.31 -3.24
CA GLY A 218 5.23 -9.66 -3.56
C GLY A 218 6.34 -10.68 -3.88
N ILE A 219 6.54 -11.69 -3.03
CA ILE A 219 7.54 -12.74 -3.27
C ILE A 219 7.26 -13.50 -4.55
N THR A 220 6.00 -13.90 -4.77
CA THR A 220 5.63 -14.66 -5.97
C THR A 220 5.99 -13.87 -7.23
N HIS A 221 5.80 -12.54 -7.20
CA HIS A 221 6.24 -11.67 -8.28
C HIS A 221 7.76 -11.66 -8.43
N GLU A 222 8.52 -11.44 -7.35
CA GLU A 222 9.98 -11.39 -7.38
C GLU A 222 10.62 -12.70 -7.85
N PHE A 223 9.97 -13.84 -7.61
CA PHE A 223 10.40 -15.12 -8.16
C PHE A 223 10.04 -15.29 -9.63
N LYS A 224 8.85 -14.85 -10.06
CA LYS A 224 8.38 -15.05 -11.44
C LYS A 224 9.19 -14.27 -12.48
N THR A 225 9.66 -13.06 -12.16
CA THR A 225 10.47 -12.24 -13.07
C THR A 225 11.76 -12.93 -13.53
N PRO A 226 12.69 -13.32 -12.65
CA PRO A 226 13.90 -14.04 -13.05
C PRO A 226 13.60 -15.41 -13.65
N LEU A 227 12.56 -16.10 -13.18
CA LEU A 227 12.15 -17.39 -13.73
C LEU A 227 11.65 -17.27 -15.19
N THR A 228 10.96 -16.18 -15.53
CA THR A 228 10.50 -15.87 -16.90
C THR A 228 11.67 -15.79 -17.85
N VAL A 229 12.73 -15.08 -17.44
CA VAL A 229 13.95 -14.93 -18.21
C VAL A 229 14.67 -16.27 -18.38
N ILE A 230 14.89 -17.01 -17.29
CA ILE A 230 15.58 -18.30 -17.32
C ILE A 230 14.85 -19.29 -18.22
N LEU A 231 13.57 -19.56 -17.94
CA LEU A 231 12.78 -20.52 -18.69
C LEU A 231 12.66 -20.09 -20.15
N GLY A 232 12.45 -18.80 -20.39
CA GLY A 232 12.34 -18.23 -21.72
C GLY A 232 13.60 -18.38 -22.57
N LEU A 233 14.77 -18.09 -22.01
CA LEU A 233 16.06 -18.22 -22.71
C LEU A 233 16.51 -19.68 -22.88
N THR A 234 16.10 -20.58 -21.99
CA THR A 234 16.36 -22.03 -22.12
C THR A 234 15.36 -22.76 -23.02
N ASN A 235 14.29 -22.08 -23.46
CA ASN A 235 13.26 -22.70 -24.28
C ASN A 235 13.80 -23.00 -25.69
N PRO A 236 13.70 -24.24 -26.20
CA PRO A 236 14.21 -24.61 -27.52
C PRO A 236 13.53 -23.86 -28.68
N ASP A 237 12.31 -23.36 -28.49
CA ASP A 237 11.59 -22.56 -29.50
C ASP A 237 12.11 -21.10 -29.57
N THR A 238 12.91 -20.65 -28.60
CA THR A 238 13.53 -19.32 -28.61
C THR A 238 14.68 -19.29 -29.61
N LYS A 239 14.39 -18.81 -30.83
CA LYS A 239 15.40 -18.67 -31.89
C LYS A 239 16.30 -17.46 -31.63
N ILE A 240 17.38 -17.69 -30.87
CA ILE A 240 18.43 -16.68 -30.68
C ILE A 240 19.13 -16.44 -32.02
N SER A 241 18.94 -15.25 -32.59
CA SER A 241 19.62 -14.89 -33.84
C SER A 241 21.12 -14.77 -33.59
N LYS A 242 21.94 -15.47 -34.40
CA LYS A 242 23.41 -15.42 -34.36
C LYS A 242 24.00 -14.01 -34.49
N THR A 243 23.22 -13.04 -34.95
CA THR A 243 23.70 -11.68 -35.27
C THR A 243 23.32 -10.60 -34.25
N SER A 244 22.52 -10.88 -33.21
CA SER A 244 22.01 -9.82 -32.31
C SER A 244 22.06 -10.12 -30.81
N PHE A 245 22.34 -11.36 -30.40
CA PHE A 245 22.46 -11.71 -28.97
C PHE A 245 23.64 -12.65 -28.77
N SER A 246 24.75 -12.11 -28.25
CA SER A 246 25.92 -12.88 -27.86
C SER A 246 25.62 -13.61 -26.55
N ASN A 247 25.41 -14.93 -26.61
CA ASN A 247 25.36 -15.86 -25.48
C ASN A 247 24.31 -15.54 -24.37
N PRO A 248 23.19 -16.29 -24.23
CA PRO A 248 22.19 -16.05 -23.18
C PRO A 248 22.64 -16.45 -21.76
N ILE A 249 23.76 -17.18 -21.63
CA ILE A 249 24.22 -17.79 -20.38
C ILE A 249 24.46 -16.77 -19.25
N PRO A 250 25.09 -15.60 -19.46
CA PRO A 250 25.30 -14.63 -18.38
C PRO A 250 24.00 -14.14 -17.76
N MET A 251 22.98 -13.92 -18.59
CA MET A 251 21.66 -13.45 -18.16
C MET A 251 20.90 -14.54 -17.39
N ILE A 252 20.97 -15.80 -17.84
CA ILE A 252 20.44 -16.95 -17.10
C ILE A 252 21.12 -17.06 -15.72
N ARG A 253 22.46 -16.99 -15.68
CA ARG A 253 23.23 -17.10 -14.44
C ARG A 253 22.90 -15.97 -13.46
N ARG A 254 22.83 -14.72 -13.93
CA ARG A 254 22.44 -13.57 -13.10
C ARG A 254 21.07 -13.77 -12.45
N ASN A 255 20.09 -14.19 -13.23
CA ASN A 255 18.72 -14.41 -12.72
C ASN A 255 18.65 -15.62 -11.77
N ALA A 256 19.43 -16.67 -11.99
CA ALA A 256 19.51 -17.81 -11.08
C ALA A 256 20.14 -17.43 -9.72
N ILE A 257 21.21 -16.62 -9.74
CA ILE A 257 21.83 -16.09 -8.51
C ILE A 257 20.84 -15.19 -7.75
N ARG A 258 20.09 -14.33 -8.45
CA ARG A 258 19.03 -13.49 -7.84
C ARG A 258 17.96 -14.34 -7.15
N LEU A 259 17.52 -15.44 -7.77
CA LEU A 259 16.58 -16.39 -7.14
C LEU A 259 17.16 -17.02 -5.87
N LEU A 260 18.42 -17.48 -5.92
CA LEU A 260 19.08 -18.08 -4.76
C LEU A 260 19.19 -17.08 -3.60
N GLN A 261 19.53 -15.82 -3.88
CA GLN A 261 19.58 -14.76 -2.87
C GLN A 261 18.21 -14.55 -2.21
N LEU A 262 17.12 -14.50 -2.99
CA LEU A 262 15.77 -14.36 -2.45
C LEU A 262 15.36 -15.56 -1.58
N ILE A 263 15.72 -16.78 -1.99
CA ILE A 263 15.48 -18.00 -1.20
C ILE A 263 16.23 -17.92 0.15
N ASN A 264 17.51 -17.54 0.13
CA ASN A 264 18.32 -17.42 1.34
C ASN A 264 17.76 -16.34 2.29
N GLN A 265 17.35 -15.18 1.76
CA GLN A 265 16.69 -14.14 2.57
C GLN A 265 15.40 -14.64 3.24
N MET A 266 14.62 -15.48 2.55
CA MET A 266 13.41 -16.08 3.10
C MET A 266 13.73 -17.08 4.22
N LEU A 267 14.75 -17.92 4.03
CA LEU A 267 15.21 -18.86 5.05
C LEU A 267 15.77 -18.15 6.28
N ASP A 268 16.54 -17.09 6.08
CA ASP A 268 17.08 -16.27 7.16
C ASP A 268 15.98 -15.60 7.97
N LEU A 269 14.97 -15.02 7.30
CA LEU A 269 13.80 -14.47 7.97
C LEU A 269 13.06 -15.55 8.78
N SER A 270 12.87 -16.75 8.21
CA SER A 270 12.23 -17.86 8.91
C SER A 270 13.01 -18.33 10.14
N LYS A 271 14.35 -18.37 10.08
CA LYS A 271 15.21 -18.72 11.23
C LYS A 271 15.15 -17.66 12.32
N LEU A 272 15.10 -16.38 11.94
CA LEU A 272 14.93 -15.27 12.88
C LEU A 272 13.56 -15.31 13.58
N GLU A 273 12.49 -15.57 12.84
CA GLU A 273 11.13 -15.71 13.39
C GLU A 273 11.03 -16.89 14.36
N ALA A 274 11.72 -17.99 14.07
CA ALA A 274 11.79 -19.16 14.95
C ALA A 274 12.78 -19.00 16.14
N GLN A 275 13.52 -17.88 16.21
CA GLN A 275 14.60 -17.66 17.18
C GLN A 275 15.70 -18.74 17.14
N THR A 276 15.92 -19.37 15.99
CA THR A 276 16.90 -20.45 15.78
C THR A 276 18.16 -19.99 15.05
N MET A 277 18.27 -18.70 14.73
CA MET A 277 19.46 -18.17 14.08
C MET A 277 20.61 -18.05 15.08
N GLU A 278 21.60 -18.94 14.96
CA GLU A 278 22.84 -18.90 15.74
C GLU A 278 23.84 -17.90 15.16
N VAL A 279 24.75 -17.42 16.00
CA VAL A 279 25.84 -16.49 15.64
C VAL A 279 27.16 -17.23 15.77
N ASN A 280 27.86 -17.40 14.65
CA ASN A 280 29.12 -18.14 14.56
C ASN A 280 30.29 -17.15 14.49
N ASN A 281 30.70 -16.67 15.66
CA ASN A 281 31.76 -15.67 15.73
C ASN A 281 33.14 -16.27 15.45
N THR A 282 33.91 -15.57 14.62
CA THR A 282 35.34 -15.78 14.36
C THR A 282 36.11 -14.54 14.76
N GLN A 283 37.35 -14.69 15.26
CA GLN A 283 38.19 -13.54 15.62
C GLN A 283 39.24 -13.31 14.53
N THR A 284 39.08 -12.22 13.77
CA THR A 284 39.99 -11.81 12.68
C THR A 284 39.93 -10.30 12.45
N ASP A 285 40.73 -9.77 11.51
CA ASP A 285 40.71 -8.35 11.15
C ASP A 285 39.46 -8.00 10.34
N VAL A 286 38.52 -7.31 11.00
CA VAL A 286 37.27 -6.86 10.37
C VAL A 286 37.50 -5.80 9.30
N ILE A 287 38.59 -5.02 9.38
CA ILE A 287 38.91 -4.00 8.38
C ILE A 287 39.35 -4.66 7.07
N LEU A 288 40.22 -5.67 7.14
CA LEU A 288 40.59 -6.47 5.97
C LEU A 288 39.36 -7.14 5.35
N TYR A 289 38.49 -7.72 6.19
CA TYR A 289 37.24 -8.32 5.73
C TYR A 289 36.35 -7.33 4.97
N PHE A 290 36.10 -6.12 5.50
CA PHE A 290 35.29 -5.12 4.80
C PHE A 290 35.94 -4.62 3.50
N ARG A 291 37.27 -4.55 3.42
CA ARG A 291 37.97 -4.21 2.18
C ARG A 291 37.70 -5.26 1.10
N GLN A 292 37.66 -6.54 1.44
CA GLN A 292 37.35 -7.61 0.49
C GLN A 292 35.86 -7.62 0.15
N LEU A 293 35.00 -7.46 1.15
CA LEU A 293 33.54 -7.48 0.98
C LEU A 293 33.05 -6.38 0.04
N ILE A 294 33.67 -5.19 0.03
CA ILE A 294 33.17 -4.05 -0.75
C ILE A 294 33.52 -4.13 -2.25
N GLU A 295 34.55 -4.88 -2.66
CA GLU A 295 35.03 -4.88 -4.06
C GLU A 295 33.95 -5.26 -5.08
N PRO A 296 33.15 -6.34 -4.88
CA PRO A 296 32.04 -6.65 -5.79
C PRO A 296 31.01 -5.52 -5.92
N TYR A 297 30.74 -4.79 -4.83
CA TYR A 297 29.80 -3.67 -4.83
C TYR A 297 30.37 -2.42 -5.51
N LYS A 298 31.69 -2.20 -5.46
CA LYS A 298 32.33 -1.13 -6.24
C LYS A 298 32.17 -1.37 -7.74
N HIS A 299 32.38 -2.61 -8.17
CA HIS A 299 32.14 -2.99 -9.57
C HIS A 299 30.67 -2.79 -9.97
N LEU A 300 29.72 -3.16 -9.10
CA LEU A 300 28.28 -2.94 -9.31
C LEU A 300 27.95 -1.45 -9.43
N ALA A 301 28.49 -0.61 -8.53
CA ALA A 301 28.27 0.84 -8.51
C ALA A 301 28.86 1.53 -9.76
N ASN A 302 30.09 1.16 -10.15
CA ASN A 302 30.73 1.69 -11.35
C ASN A 302 29.93 1.37 -12.63
N GLY A 303 29.26 0.22 -12.68
CA GLY A 303 28.36 -0.13 -13.79
C GLY A 303 27.16 0.82 -13.96
N LYS A 304 26.82 1.58 -12.92
CA LYS A 304 25.80 2.65 -12.92
C LYS A 304 26.40 4.06 -12.88
N ASN A 305 27.71 4.21 -13.11
CA ASN A 305 28.45 5.47 -12.90
C ASN A 305 28.24 6.06 -11.49
N ILE A 306 28.19 5.21 -10.45
CA ILE A 306 28.10 5.63 -9.05
C ILE A 306 29.47 5.44 -8.39
N ASP A 307 29.97 6.48 -7.71
CA ASP A 307 31.23 6.41 -6.97
C ASP A 307 31.00 5.78 -5.58
N LEU A 308 31.52 4.56 -5.35
CA LEU A 308 31.49 3.89 -4.04
C LEU A 308 32.88 3.93 -3.37
N ASN A 309 33.00 4.74 -2.32
CA ASN A 309 34.25 4.93 -1.59
C ASN A 309 34.23 4.27 -0.20
N PHE A 310 35.27 3.46 0.09
CA PHE A 310 35.52 2.87 1.40
C PHE A 310 36.52 3.72 2.21
N GLN A 311 36.12 4.14 3.41
CA GLN A 311 36.93 4.97 4.29
C GLN A 311 37.08 4.34 5.67
N THR A 312 38.31 4.26 6.18
CA THR A 312 38.59 3.83 7.55
C THR A 312 39.73 4.64 8.14
N ALA A 313 39.64 4.94 9.44
CA ALA A 313 40.74 5.55 10.20
C ALA A 313 41.68 4.49 10.81
N SER A 314 41.18 3.28 11.06
CA SER A 314 41.93 2.17 11.63
C SER A 314 42.57 1.35 10.52
N LYS A 315 43.87 1.01 10.67
CA LYS A 315 44.57 0.12 9.73
C LYS A 315 44.12 -1.33 9.86
N GLU A 316 43.87 -1.76 11.10
CA GLU A 316 43.50 -3.11 11.51
C GLU A 316 42.57 -2.99 12.72
N LEU A 317 41.59 -3.88 12.84
CA LEU A 317 40.76 -4.04 14.03
C LEU A 317 40.39 -5.52 14.20
N ILE A 318 41.10 -6.19 15.10
CA ILE A 318 40.77 -7.56 15.51
C ILE A 318 39.54 -7.54 16.40
N MET A 319 38.49 -8.23 15.98
CA MET A 319 37.28 -8.43 16.78
C MET A 319 36.60 -9.74 16.42
N ASP A 320 35.73 -10.20 17.31
CA ASP A 320 34.82 -11.28 17.03
C ASP A 320 33.69 -10.78 16.12
N PHE A 321 33.46 -11.47 15.01
CA PHE A 321 32.27 -11.28 14.20
C PHE A 321 31.89 -12.55 13.44
N ASP A 322 30.63 -12.64 13.05
CA ASP A 322 30.13 -13.64 12.12
C ASP A 322 30.20 -13.05 10.69
N PRO A 323 31.08 -13.59 9.81
CA PRO A 323 31.22 -13.09 8.45
C PRO A 323 29.92 -13.14 7.65
N GLU A 324 29.13 -14.20 7.75
CA GLU A 324 27.88 -14.32 6.98
C GLU A 324 26.86 -13.26 7.41
N LYS A 325 26.78 -12.97 8.71
CA LYS A 325 25.88 -11.92 9.22
C LYS A 325 26.34 -10.52 8.83
N LEU A 326 27.65 -10.24 8.85
CA LEU A 326 28.18 -8.96 8.40
C LEU A 326 28.04 -8.76 6.90
N GLU A 327 28.29 -9.80 6.09
CA GLU A 327 28.04 -9.80 4.64
C GLU A 327 26.58 -9.47 4.35
N SER A 328 25.66 -10.19 4.99
CA SER A 328 24.22 -9.96 4.81
C SER A 328 23.82 -8.54 5.23
N LEU A 329 24.30 -8.05 6.38
CA LEU A 329 24.01 -6.71 6.87
C LEU A 329 24.53 -5.63 5.92
N VAL A 330 25.82 -5.64 5.60
CA VAL A 330 26.45 -4.59 4.78
C VAL A 330 26.01 -4.70 3.32
N GLY A 331 25.89 -5.91 2.80
CA GLY A 331 25.43 -6.17 1.45
C GLY A 331 24.03 -5.65 1.19
N ASN A 332 23.07 -5.89 2.09
CA ASN A 332 21.71 -5.35 1.97
C ASN A 332 21.71 -3.81 2.00
N LEU A 333 22.55 -3.18 2.82
CA LEU A 333 22.64 -1.72 2.89
C LEU A 333 23.29 -1.11 1.63
N LEU A 334 24.37 -1.71 1.12
CA LEU A 334 25.04 -1.26 -0.11
C LEU A 334 24.17 -1.45 -1.35
N ILE A 335 23.48 -2.59 -1.49
CA ILE A 335 22.56 -2.83 -2.60
C ILE A 335 21.44 -1.80 -2.59
N ASN A 336 20.86 -1.48 -1.43
CA ASN A 336 19.84 -0.43 -1.34
C ASN A 336 20.42 0.94 -1.72
N ALA A 337 21.59 1.30 -1.21
CA ALA A 337 22.24 2.57 -1.55
C ALA A 337 22.48 2.70 -3.07
N ILE A 338 23.00 1.66 -3.73
CA ILE A 338 23.26 1.64 -5.19
C ILE A 338 21.95 1.64 -5.99
N LYS A 339 20.92 0.97 -5.49
CA LYS A 339 19.64 0.86 -6.17
C LYS A 339 18.87 2.18 -6.20
N TYR A 340 18.85 2.91 -5.09
CA TYR A 340 18.07 4.15 -4.91
C TYR A 340 18.89 5.42 -5.14
N SER A 341 20.06 5.29 -5.75
CA SER A 341 20.90 6.40 -6.18
C SER A 341 20.83 6.58 -7.70
N GLU A 342 20.85 7.84 -8.13
CA GLU A 342 20.90 8.22 -9.54
C GLU A 342 22.31 8.07 -10.14
N GLU A 343 22.44 8.25 -11.45
CA GLU A 343 23.73 8.26 -12.14
C GLU A 343 24.62 9.41 -11.61
N ASN A 344 25.92 9.17 -11.42
CA ASN A 344 26.89 10.10 -10.80
C ASN A 344 26.66 10.39 -9.29
N ALA A 345 25.82 9.60 -8.63
CA ALA A 345 25.70 9.66 -7.17
C ALA A 345 26.98 9.18 -6.46
N HIS A 346 27.11 9.57 -5.19
CA HIS A 346 28.25 9.20 -4.35
C HIS A 346 27.76 8.38 -3.15
N ILE A 347 28.37 7.21 -2.95
CA ILE A 347 28.13 6.35 -1.80
C ILE A 347 29.42 6.25 -1.00
N ARG A 348 29.33 6.49 0.31
CA ARG A 348 30.43 6.42 1.25
C ARG A 348 30.16 5.35 2.28
N PHE A 349 31.02 4.34 2.34
CA PHE A 349 31.06 3.38 3.44
C PHE A 349 32.24 3.73 4.36
N LYS A 350 31.93 4.24 5.57
CA LYS A 350 32.93 4.60 6.57
C LYS A 350 32.89 3.64 7.76
N VAL A 351 34.06 3.12 8.14
CA VAL A 351 34.26 2.27 9.31
C VAL A 351 35.16 2.98 10.30
N SER A 352 34.78 2.97 11.58
CA SER A 352 35.56 3.58 12.66
C SER A 352 35.30 2.87 13.99
N GLU A 353 36.33 2.79 14.83
CA GLU A 353 36.19 2.38 16.23
C GLU A 353 35.86 3.59 17.10
N LEU A 354 34.96 3.43 18.07
CA LEU A 354 34.61 4.42 19.08
C LEU A 354 34.96 3.90 20.48
N SER A 355 35.45 4.81 21.35
CA SER A 355 35.81 4.55 22.74
C SER A 355 34.63 4.74 23.72
N GLU A 356 34.86 4.35 24.98
CA GLU A 356 33.86 4.02 26.02
C GLU A 356 32.84 5.09 26.47
N ASP A 357 32.80 6.29 25.90
CA ASP A 357 31.87 7.37 26.33
C ASP A 357 31.19 8.09 25.15
N PHE A 358 30.74 7.33 24.14
CA PHE A 358 30.04 7.92 23.00
C PHE A 358 28.55 8.18 23.30
N LYS A 359 28.13 9.45 23.32
CA LYS A 359 26.71 9.83 23.37
C LYS A 359 26.03 9.55 22.02
N LEU A 360 24.90 8.86 22.05
CA LEU A 360 24.10 8.50 20.86
C LEU A 360 23.32 9.69 20.26
N ASP A 361 23.47 10.89 20.79
CA ASP A 361 22.73 12.08 20.36
C ASP A 361 23.17 12.54 18.96
N GLY A 362 22.19 12.93 18.13
CA GLY A 362 22.45 13.49 16.79
C GLY A 362 22.70 12.47 15.67
N LEU A 363 22.53 11.16 15.92
CA LEU A 363 22.69 10.12 14.89
C LEU A 363 21.42 9.86 14.02
N GLY A 364 20.33 10.57 14.30
CA GLY A 364 19.04 10.42 13.59
C GLY A 364 18.02 9.60 14.37
N TYR A 365 17.04 9.03 13.65
CA TYR A 365 15.99 8.20 14.22
C TYR A 365 16.57 6.85 14.68
N SER A 366 16.38 6.51 15.96
CA SER A 366 16.86 5.25 16.54
C SER A 366 15.81 4.16 16.45
N LEU A 367 16.21 2.98 15.95
CA LEU A 367 15.33 1.81 15.86
C LEU A 367 15.21 1.06 17.19
N PHE A 368 16.04 1.40 18.19
CA PHE A 368 16.12 0.73 19.49
C PHE A 368 16.17 1.75 20.66
N PRO A 369 15.05 2.44 20.98
CA PRO A 369 15.03 3.61 21.87
C PRO A 369 15.45 3.35 23.33
N HIS A 370 15.50 2.10 23.79
CA HIS A 370 15.84 1.74 25.17
C HIS A 370 17.32 1.36 25.40
N LYS A 371 18.13 1.19 24.34
CA LYS A 371 19.57 0.91 24.46
C LYS A 371 20.38 2.20 24.34
N ARG A 372 20.55 2.92 25.46
CA ARG A 372 21.15 4.26 25.45
C ARG A 372 22.67 4.32 25.58
N TYR A 373 23.34 3.24 26.00
CA TYR A 373 24.79 3.23 26.20
C TYR A 373 25.38 1.85 25.89
N PHE A 374 26.46 1.84 25.10
CA PHE A 374 27.38 0.71 25.04
C PHE A 374 28.46 0.94 26.10
N GLN A 375 28.69 -0.05 26.95
CA GLN A 375 29.91 -0.13 27.75
C GLN A 375 30.93 -0.91 26.91
N GLY A 376 32.05 -0.29 26.56
CA GLY A 376 33.11 -0.91 25.78
C GLY A 376 33.46 -0.20 24.47
N ARG A 377 34.36 -0.82 23.72
CA ARG A 377 34.74 -0.42 22.35
C ARG A 377 33.60 -0.77 21.40
N VAL A 378 33.31 0.13 20.46
CA VAL A 378 32.18 -0.01 19.52
C VAL A 378 32.68 0.16 18.10
N LEU A 379 32.30 -0.77 17.23
CA LEU A 379 32.47 -0.64 15.78
C LEU A 379 31.32 0.21 15.23
N LYS A 380 31.65 1.34 14.61
CA LYS A 380 30.70 2.21 13.90
C LYS A 380 30.84 2.03 12.40
N LEU A 381 29.76 1.60 11.78
CA LEU A 381 29.58 1.50 10.33
C LEU A 381 28.65 2.63 9.88
N VAL A 382 29.07 3.41 8.89
CA VAL A 382 28.27 4.48 8.30
C VAL A 382 28.18 4.26 6.79
N ILE A 383 26.97 4.00 6.29
CA ILE A 383 26.69 4.00 4.86
C ILE A 383 25.92 5.29 4.58
N LYS A 384 26.48 6.16 3.73
CA LYS A 384 25.84 7.40 3.27
C LYS A 384 25.75 7.40 1.75
N ASP A 385 24.56 7.63 1.22
CA ASP A 385 24.32 7.86 -0.21
C ASP A 385 23.82 9.30 -0.46
N THR A 386 23.85 9.71 -1.73
CA THR A 386 23.26 10.96 -2.25
C THR A 386 22.07 10.64 -3.16
N GLY A 387 21.28 9.62 -2.82
CA GLY A 387 20.13 9.19 -3.61
C GLY A 387 18.86 9.99 -3.34
N ILE A 388 17.71 9.40 -3.67
CA ILE A 388 16.39 10.05 -3.59
C ILE A 388 15.95 10.43 -2.17
N GLY A 389 16.57 9.85 -1.14
CA GLY A 389 16.19 10.06 0.25
C GLY A 389 14.83 9.47 0.65
N ILE A 390 14.46 9.64 1.93
CA ILE A 390 13.26 9.07 2.55
C ILE A 390 12.58 10.17 3.38
N SER A 391 11.26 10.26 3.30
CA SER A 391 10.47 11.21 4.07
C SER A 391 10.52 10.89 5.58
N LYS A 392 10.38 11.91 6.44
CA LYS A 392 10.46 11.73 7.90
C LYS A 392 9.32 10.85 8.43
N GLU A 393 8.18 10.89 7.74
CA GLU A 393 6.97 10.15 8.06
C GLU A 393 7.14 8.65 7.80
N GLU A 394 7.99 8.27 6.84
CA GLU A 394 8.17 6.88 6.42
C GLU A 394 9.29 6.16 7.16
N ILE A 395 10.29 6.89 7.67
CA ILE A 395 11.44 6.35 8.42
C ILE A 395 11.05 5.34 9.52
N PRO A 396 10.03 5.56 10.36
CA PRO A 396 9.63 4.60 11.40
C PRO A 396 9.18 3.23 10.85
N PHE A 397 8.76 3.19 9.58
CA PHE A 397 8.08 2.05 9.00
C PHE A 397 8.93 1.27 8.00
N ILE A 398 10.00 1.82 7.43
CA ILE A 398 10.83 1.13 6.41
C ILE A 398 11.51 -0.16 6.89
N PHE A 399 11.63 -0.33 8.21
CA PHE A 399 12.16 -1.54 8.84
C PHE A 399 11.05 -2.49 9.33
N ASN A 400 9.78 -2.16 9.08
CA ASN A 400 8.66 -3.02 9.39
C ASN A 400 8.53 -4.10 8.33
N ARG A 401 7.93 -5.20 8.77
CA ARG A 401 7.64 -6.35 7.94
C ARG A 401 6.87 -5.93 6.69
N PHE A 402 7.47 -6.19 5.53
CA PHE A 402 6.83 -6.01 4.22
C PHE A 402 6.43 -4.56 3.91
N TYR A 403 7.05 -3.60 4.59
CA TYR A 403 6.81 -2.20 4.35
C TYR A 403 7.64 -1.71 3.16
N ARG A 404 7.02 -0.86 2.34
CA ARG A 404 7.65 -0.15 1.23
C ARG A 404 7.17 1.30 1.27
N VAL A 405 8.11 2.21 1.05
CA VAL A 405 7.90 3.65 0.89
C VAL A 405 6.96 3.88 -0.31
N ASN A 406 6.00 4.80 -0.18
CA ASN A 406 4.93 5.15 -1.14
C ASN A 406 3.82 4.11 -1.37
N ARG A 407 2.81 4.08 -0.48
CA ARG A 407 1.50 3.43 -0.75
C ARG A 407 0.55 4.26 -1.61
N ASN A 408 0.77 5.58 -1.71
CA ASN A 408 -0.18 6.53 -2.32
C ASN A 408 0.29 7.15 -3.64
N ASN A 409 1.58 7.00 -3.99
CA ASN A 409 2.11 7.29 -5.31
C ASN A 409 2.77 6.02 -5.82
N GLU A 410 2.02 5.23 -6.59
CA GLU A 410 2.36 4.53 -7.84
C GLU A 410 3.82 4.16 -8.23
N GLU A 411 4.90 4.61 -7.60
CA GLU A 411 6.26 4.08 -7.81
C GLU A 411 6.46 2.72 -7.12
N HIS A 412 6.08 1.65 -7.81
CA HIS A 412 6.43 0.27 -7.49
C HIS A 412 7.95 0.04 -7.62
N ASN A 413 8.73 0.55 -6.67
CA ASN A 413 10.16 0.24 -6.59
C ASN A 413 10.37 -1.23 -6.19
N GLU A 414 10.94 -2.08 -7.07
CA GLU A 414 11.19 -3.52 -6.85
C GLU A 414 11.64 -3.85 -5.40
N GLY A 415 11.28 -5.01 -4.83
CA GLY A 415 11.69 -5.45 -3.48
C GLY A 415 10.57 -6.13 -2.69
N ALA A 416 10.80 -7.31 -2.10
CA ALA A 416 9.88 -7.96 -1.15
C ALA A 416 9.80 -7.24 0.21
N GLY A 417 10.59 -6.18 0.43
CA GLY A 417 10.65 -5.45 1.71
C GLY A 417 11.31 -6.26 2.84
N ILE A 418 12.12 -7.26 2.49
CA ILE A 418 12.79 -8.15 3.45
C ILE A 418 14.16 -7.62 3.87
N GLY A 419 14.90 -6.98 2.97
CA GLY A 419 16.31 -6.62 3.19
C GLY A 419 16.56 -5.72 4.41
N LEU A 420 15.81 -4.63 4.58
CA LEU A 420 15.98 -3.74 5.74
C LEU A 420 15.47 -4.37 7.05
N LEU A 421 14.41 -5.17 7.01
CA LEU A 421 13.97 -5.95 8.17
C LEU A 421 15.08 -6.91 8.63
N LEU A 422 15.71 -7.61 7.68
CA LEU A 422 16.83 -8.51 7.95
C LEU A 422 17.99 -7.75 8.59
N VAL A 423 18.34 -6.55 8.08
CA VAL A 423 19.35 -5.68 8.72
C VAL A 423 18.97 -5.37 10.17
N LYS A 424 17.73 -4.97 10.45
CA LYS A 424 17.28 -4.66 11.80
C LYS A 424 17.40 -5.87 12.74
N GLU A 425 16.96 -7.04 12.31
CA GLU A 425 17.01 -8.26 13.13
C GLU A 425 18.44 -8.79 13.30
N ILE A 426 19.31 -8.70 12.29
CA ILE A 426 20.73 -9.03 12.42
C ILE A 426 21.42 -8.08 13.40
N VAL A 427 21.20 -6.77 13.29
CA VAL A 427 21.79 -5.80 14.24
C VAL A 427 21.33 -6.12 15.67
N LYS A 428 20.05 -6.46 15.86
CA LYS A 428 19.50 -6.86 17.15
C LYS A 428 20.13 -8.15 17.67
N LEU A 429 20.31 -9.16 16.81
CA LEU A 429 20.96 -10.43 17.12
C LEU A 429 22.42 -10.22 17.56
N LEU A 430 23.14 -9.32 16.88
CA LEU A 430 24.51 -8.91 17.22
C LEU A 430 24.59 -7.90 18.38
N ASN A 431 23.49 -7.71 19.12
CA ASN A 431 23.37 -6.79 20.25
C ASN A 431 23.66 -5.31 19.93
N GLY A 432 23.64 -4.92 18.66
CA GLY A 432 23.94 -3.58 18.18
C GLY A 432 22.79 -2.57 18.26
N ASN A 433 23.07 -1.37 17.77
CA ASN A 433 22.11 -0.30 17.56
C ASN A 433 22.11 0.15 16.09
N LEU A 434 20.94 0.60 15.61
CA LEU A 434 20.73 1.06 14.24
C LEU A 434 20.07 2.44 14.26
N PHE A 435 20.63 3.36 13.46
CA PHE A 435 20.12 4.70 13.27
C PHE A 435 20.01 5.04 11.80
N ILE A 436 19.05 5.90 11.49
CA ILE A 436 18.86 6.42 10.14
C ILE A 436 18.57 7.92 10.17
N SER A 437 19.18 8.64 9.24
CA SER A 437 18.88 10.02 8.93
C SER A 437 18.75 10.16 7.42
N SER A 438 17.64 10.71 6.95
CA SER A 438 17.39 10.88 5.51
C SER A 438 16.60 12.16 5.26
N GLN A 439 16.83 12.77 4.10
CA GLN A 439 16.02 13.89 3.60
C GLN A 439 15.70 13.65 2.12
N PRO A 440 14.44 13.86 1.68
CA PRO A 440 14.09 13.73 0.27
C PRO A 440 14.97 14.62 -0.63
N GLY A 441 15.57 14.03 -1.66
CA GLY A 441 16.46 14.68 -2.62
C GLY A 441 17.90 14.90 -2.14
N GLU A 442 18.25 14.64 -0.87
CA GLU A 442 19.62 14.78 -0.36
C GLU A 442 20.33 13.43 -0.11
N GLY A 443 19.56 12.34 -0.01
CA GLY A 443 20.05 10.99 0.23
C GLY A 443 19.84 10.49 1.66
N THR A 444 20.41 9.32 1.95
CA THR A 444 20.23 8.60 3.22
C THR A 444 21.55 8.32 3.91
N THR A 445 21.55 8.36 5.25
CA THR A 445 22.66 7.94 6.10
C THR A 445 22.16 6.90 7.09
N ILE A 446 22.74 5.70 7.04
CA ILE A 446 22.48 4.62 7.98
C ILE A 446 23.72 4.41 8.83
N VAL A 447 23.53 4.38 10.15
CA VAL A 447 24.60 4.16 11.13
C VAL A 447 24.29 2.89 11.91
N VAL A 448 25.20 1.93 11.84
CA VAL A 448 25.16 0.68 12.62
C VAL A 448 26.26 0.74 13.67
N LEU A 449 25.92 0.42 14.91
CA LEU A 449 26.85 0.32 16.02
C LEU A 449 26.85 -1.13 16.52
N LEU A 450 28.02 -1.79 16.52
CA LEU A 450 28.20 -3.15 17.01
C LEU A 450 29.22 -3.16 18.16
N PRO A 451 28.98 -3.92 19.24
CA PRO A 451 29.96 -4.06 20.31
C PRO A 451 31.20 -4.83 19.81
N VAL A 452 32.39 -4.36 20.15
CA VAL A 452 33.64 -5.08 19.88
C VAL A 452 33.87 -6.08 21.03
N THR A 453 33.86 -7.38 20.72
CA THR A 453 34.21 -8.44 21.66
C THR A 453 35.43 -9.23 21.16
N ASN A 454 36.21 -9.80 22.08
CA ASN A 454 37.41 -10.61 21.78
C ASN A 454 37.39 -11.96 22.55
N LYS A 455 36.27 -12.67 22.49
CA LYS A 455 35.99 -13.92 23.20
C LYS A 455 36.05 -15.17 22.31
N ALA A 456 36.02 -15.03 20.99
CA ALA A 456 36.05 -16.16 20.06
C ALA A 456 37.49 -16.69 19.85
N ALA A 457 37.62 -17.93 19.37
CA ALA A 457 38.92 -18.50 19.02
C ALA A 457 39.55 -17.73 17.86
N GLN A 458 40.87 -17.46 17.94
CA GLN A 458 41.63 -16.87 16.85
C GLN A 458 41.72 -17.88 15.70
N THR A 459 41.22 -17.48 14.54
CA THR A 459 41.33 -18.23 13.30
C THR A 459 42.34 -17.50 12.41
N GLU A 460 43.32 -18.21 11.85
CA GLU A 460 44.15 -17.62 10.80
C GLU A 460 43.27 -17.18 9.63
N PRO A 461 43.59 -16.08 8.93
CA PRO A 461 42.80 -15.59 7.81
C PRO A 461 42.81 -16.65 6.68
N THR A 462 41.78 -17.49 6.63
CA THR A 462 41.55 -18.41 5.53
C THR A 462 41.11 -17.61 4.31
N ASN A 463 41.93 -17.67 3.25
CA ASN A 463 41.65 -17.14 1.91
C ASN A 463 40.48 -17.88 1.19
N GLU A 464 39.50 -18.41 1.92
CA GLU A 464 38.35 -19.12 1.34
C GLU A 464 37.32 -18.16 0.72
N TYR A 465 37.33 -16.88 1.12
CA TYR A 465 36.47 -15.84 0.49
C TYR A 465 36.86 -15.48 -0.95
N ALA A 466 38.01 -15.97 -1.45
CA ALA A 466 38.46 -15.73 -2.81
C ALA A 466 37.84 -16.67 -3.87
N GLN A 467 37.19 -17.78 -3.49
CA GLN A 467 36.71 -18.78 -4.45
C GLN A 467 35.24 -18.64 -4.89
N SER A 468 34.50 -17.67 -4.34
CA SER A 468 33.10 -17.41 -4.72
C SER A 468 32.91 -16.15 -5.58
N ALA A 469 33.98 -15.38 -5.81
CA ALA A 469 33.93 -14.05 -6.45
C ALA A 469 34.78 -13.93 -7.73
N GLY A 470 35.04 -15.05 -8.42
CA GLY A 470 35.79 -15.09 -9.68
C GLY A 470 34.99 -15.78 -10.77
N ASN A 471 34.12 -15.04 -11.46
CA ASN A 471 33.72 -15.38 -12.83
C ASN A 471 33.08 -14.16 -13.51
N GLU A 472 33.98 -13.36 -14.06
CA GLU A 472 33.86 -12.56 -15.28
C GLU A 472 32.51 -11.88 -15.57
N LEU A 473 32.44 -10.60 -15.23
CA LEU A 473 31.60 -9.61 -15.90
C LEU A 473 32.50 -8.74 -16.79
N LYS A 474 32.77 -9.21 -18.01
CA LYS A 474 33.01 -8.29 -19.11
C LYS A 474 31.64 -7.85 -19.60
N ASN A 475 31.29 -6.58 -19.37
CA ASN A 475 30.25 -5.92 -20.15
C ASN A 475 30.69 -5.95 -21.62
N PRO A 476 29.96 -6.60 -22.53
CA PRO A 476 30.01 -6.17 -23.91
C PRO A 476 29.29 -4.83 -23.94
N GLU A 477 30.00 -3.76 -24.31
CA GLU A 477 29.36 -2.54 -24.78
C GLU A 477 28.34 -2.93 -25.85
N PHE A 478 27.06 -2.78 -25.53
CA PHE A 478 25.99 -2.90 -26.50
C PHE A 478 26.09 -1.69 -27.44
N GLN A 479 26.88 -1.85 -28.50
CA GLN A 479 26.76 -1.00 -29.66
C GLN A 479 25.36 -1.20 -30.23
N THR A 480 24.55 -0.15 -30.15
CA THR A 480 23.26 -0.04 -30.80
C THR A 480 23.45 -0.33 -32.30
N PRO A 481 22.89 -1.42 -32.84
CA PRO A 481 22.91 -1.63 -34.28
C PRO A 481 21.93 -0.61 -34.88
N GLN A 482 22.44 0.43 -35.53
CA GLN A 482 21.66 1.20 -36.49
C GLN A 482 21.24 0.24 -37.61
N THR A 483 20.03 -0.31 -37.50
CA THR A 483 19.46 -1.17 -38.53
C THR A 483 18.98 -0.31 -39.69
N LYS A 484 19.68 -0.49 -40.81
CA LYS A 484 19.26 -0.12 -42.16
C LYS A 484 17.78 -0.44 -42.39
N SER A 485 17.08 0.55 -42.96
CA SER A 485 15.75 0.49 -43.56
C SER A 485 15.34 -0.90 -44.06
N ARG A 486 14.56 -1.64 -43.25
CA ARG A 486 13.70 -2.72 -43.72
C ARG A 486 12.29 -2.14 -43.87
N LYS A 487 11.66 -2.35 -45.03
CA LYS A 487 10.28 -1.95 -45.30
C LYS A 487 9.33 -2.58 -44.26
N GLU A 488 8.56 -1.71 -43.59
CA GLU A 488 7.28 -1.87 -42.86
C GLU A 488 7.05 -3.14 -42.01
N LEU A 489 7.88 -3.37 -40.97
CA LEU A 489 7.46 -4.23 -39.86
C LEU A 489 6.48 -3.47 -38.94
N PRO A 490 5.47 -4.13 -38.32
CA PRO A 490 4.57 -3.48 -37.38
C PRO A 490 5.32 -2.93 -36.17
N HIS A 491 4.84 -1.81 -35.63
CA HIS A 491 5.45 -1.13 -34.50
C HIS A 491 4.93 -1.70 -33.16
N LEU A 492 5.84 -2.26 -32.34
CA LEU A 492 5.56 -2.82 -31.02
C LEU A 492 6.15 -1.91 -29.94
N LEU A 493 5.31 -1.45 -29.02
CA LEU A 493 5.76 -0.77 -27.80
C LEU A 493 5.84 -1.78 -26.64
N LEU A 494 7.03 -1.92 -26.07
CA LEU A 494 7.27 -2.69 -24.85
C LEU A 494 7.30 -1.75 -23.64
N ILE A 495 6.45 -2.01 -22.64
CA ILE A 495 6.40 -1.27 -21.37
C ILE A 495 6.73 -2.26 -20.25
N GLU A 496 7.97 -2.22 -19.77
CA GLU A 496 8.50 -3.13 -18.74
C GLU A 496 9.71 -2.45 -18.08
N ASP A 497 9.73 -2.46 -16.75
CA ASP A 497 10.76 -1.80 -15.94
C ASP A 497 12.01 -2.68 -15.78
N ASN A 498 11.87 -4.00 -15.87
CA ASN A 498 12.98 -4.93 -15.74
C ASN A 498 13.79 -5.10 -17.05
N ASP A 499 15.04 -4.61 -17.06
CA ASP A 499 15.95 -4.70 -18.22
C ASP A 499 16.16 -6.12 -18.76
N ASP A 500 16.19 -7.13 -17.89
CA ASP A 500 16.38 -8.52 -18.30
C ASP A 500 15.13 -9.04 -19.01
N VAL A 501 13.93 -8.73 -18.50
CA VAL A 501 12.69 -9.10 -19.18
C VAL A 501 12.56 -8.38 -20.53
N VAL A 502 12.91 -7.09 -20.60
CA VAL A 502 12.94 -6.33 -21.85
C VAL A 502 13.89 -6.98 -22.86
N SER A 503 15.12 -7.27 -22.46
CA SER A 503 16.13 -7.88 -23.33
C SER A 503 15.68 -9.26 -23.84
N TYR A 504 15.00 -10.04 -22.99
CA TYR A 504 14.39 -11.30 -23.37
C TYR A 504 13.25 -11.10 -24.38
N LEU A 505 12.33 -10.18 -24.12
CA LEU A 505 11.23 -9.85 -25.04
C LEU A 505 11.75 -9.36 -26.39
N GLU A 506 12.78 -8.52 -26.42
CA GLU A 506 13.44 -8.07 -27.65
C GLU A 506 14.05 -9.24 -28.42
N THR A 507 14.69 -10.19 -27.72
CA THR A 507 15.21 -11.41 -28.34
C THR A 507 14.11 -12.21 -29.04
N VAL A 508 12.93 -12.31 -28.42
CA VAL A 508 11.78 -13.06 -28.95
C VAL A 508 11.10 -12.31 -30.11
N THR A 509 10.99 -10.98 -30.04
CA THR A 509 10.10 -10.18 -30.90
C THR A 509 10.81 -9.40 -32.02
N SER A 510 12.10 -9.10 -31.91
CA SER A 510 12.86 -8.24 -32.85
C SER A 510 12.88 -8.71 -34.31
N LYS A 511 12.68 -10.01 -34.55
CA LYS A 511 12.58 -10.55 -35.91
C LYS A 511 11.29 -10.13 -36.62
N TYR A 512 10.22 -9.87 -35.87
CA TYR A 512 8.86 -9.70 -36.38
C TYR A 512 8.34 -8.26 -36.25
N TYR A 513 8.95 -7.45 -35.40
CA TYR A 513 8.45 -6.12 -35.03
C TYR A 513 9.56 -5.07 -35.01
N GLN A 514 9.20 -3.82 -35.28
CA GLN A 514 10.01 -2.67 -34.90
C GLN A 514 9.69 -2.31 -33.45
N ILE A 515 10.68 -2.37 -32.57
CA ILE A 515 10.49 -2.26 -31.12
C ILE A 515 10.83 -0.84 -30.65
N GLU A 516 9.95 -0.27 -29.83
CA GLU A 516 10.22 0.91 -28.99
C GLU A 516 9.99 0.54 -27.52
N ARG A 517 10.83 1.06 -26.62
CA ARG A 517 10.85 0.71 -25.20
C ARG A 517 10.34 1.86 -24.33
N ALA A 518 9.59 1.53 -23.29
CA ALA A 518 9.28 2.39 -22.16
C ALA A 518 9.64 1.69 -20.83
N VAL A 519 10.24 2.41 -19.88
CA VAL A 519 10.68 1.87 -18.58
C VAL A 519 9.59 1.94 -17.50
N ASN A 520 8.47 2.60 -17.78
CA ASN A 520 7.33 2.71 -16.86
C ASN A 520 6.04 3.08 -17.61
N GLY A 521 4.89 2.99 -16.93
CA GLY A 521 3.59 3.27 -17.56
C GLY A 521 3.37 4.72 -17.97
N ILE A 522 4.01 5.69 -17.30
CA ILE A 522 3.89 7.11 -17.65
C ILE A 522 4.56 7.37 -19.00
N GLN A 523 5.80 6.90 -19.16
CA GLN A 523 6.54 6.99 -20.42
C GLN A 523 5.84 6.19 -21.52
N GLY A 524 5.31 5.00 -21.20
CA GLY A 524 4.56 4.17 -22.13
C GLY A 524 3.32 4.87 -22.70
N ILE A 525 2.56 5.58 -21.87
CA ILE A 525 1.41 6.36 -22.31
C ILE A 525 1.84 7.52 -23.22
N ASP A 526 2.88 8.25 -22.86
CA ASP A 526 3.39 9.38 -23.65
C ASP A 526 3.84 8.92 -25.05
N ILE A 527 4.61 7.83 -25.11
CA ILE A 527 5.06 7.23 -26.37
C ILE A 527 3.85 6.75 -27.19
N ALA A 528 2.90 6.03 -26.57
CA ALA A 528 1.71 5.53 -27.27
C ALA A 528 0.86 6.65 -27.88
N LEU A 529 0.68 7.78 -27.18
CA LEU A 529 -0.07 8.95 -27.66
C LEU A 529 0.65 9.70 -28.80
N LYS A 530 1.99 9.71 -28.77
CA LYS A 530 2.82 10.38 -29.79
C LYS A 530 2.99 9.53 -31.05
N ARG A 531 3.31 8.24 -30.90
CA ARG A 531 3.72 7.34 -31.98
C ARG A 531 2.62 6.44 -32.50
N VAL A 532 1.58 6.16 -31.70
CA VAL A 532 0.44 5.29 -32.06
C VAL A 532 0.92 3.93 -32.59
N PRO A 533 1.54 3.09 -31.73
CA PRO A 533 2.05 1.78 -32.14
C PRO A 533 0.93 0.85 -32.64
N ASP A 534 1.31 -0.19 -33.39
CA ASP A 534 0.36 -1.19 -33.89
C ASP A 534 -0.07 -2.18 -32.82
N ILE A 535 0.76 -2.38 -31.78
CA ILE A 535 0.47 -3.22 -30.62
C ILE A 535 1.30 -2.80 -29.40
N ILE A 536 0.78 -3.03 -28.20
CA ILE A 536 1.47 -2.76 -26.93
C ILE A 536 1.57 -4.05 -26.13
N VAL A 537 2.76 -4.33 -25.58
CA VAL A 537 2.95 -5.33 -24.53
C VAL A 537 3.37 -4.59 -23.28
N SER A 538 2.64 -4.75 -22.20
CA SER A 538 2.89 -4.06 -20.93
C SER A 538 2.92 -5.05 -19.78
N ASP A 539 3.86 -4.89 -18.86
CA ASP A 539 3.71 -5.51 -17.55
C ASP A 539 2.56 -4.85 -16.77
N ILE A 540 2.02 -5.57 -15.80
CA ILE A 540 1.00 -5.06 -14.90
C ILE A 540 1.64 -4.30 -13.74
N LEU A 541 2.70 -4.84 -13.14
CA LEU A 541 3.30 -4.29 -11.93
C LEU A 541 4.54 -3.47 -12.29
N MET A 542 4.34 -2.17 -12.49
CA MET A 542 5.41 -1.23 -12.85
C MET A 542 5.30 0.08 -12.05
N PRO A 543 6.39 0.84 -11.89
CA PRO A 543 6.37 2.15 -11.25
C PRO A 543 5.64 3.21 -12.07
N GLY A 544 5.21 4.28 -11.40
CA GLY A 544 4.26 5.23 -11.99
C GLY A 544 2.94 4.52 -12.27
N LYS A 545 2.45 4.62 -13.50
CA LYS A 545 1.18 3.98 -13.84
C LYS A 545 1.35 2.47 -14.03
N ASN A 546 0.49 1.70 -13.37
CA ASN A 546 0.46 0.25 -13.55
C ASN A 546 -0.16 -0.15 -14.91
N GLY A 547 0.00 -1.40 -15.34
CA GLY A 547 -0.47 -1.85 -16.66
C GLY A 547 -1.98 -1.74 -16.86
N TYR A 548 -2.78 -1.89 -15.80
CA TYR A 548 -4.23 -1.69 -15.85
C TYR A 548 -4.58 -0.23 -16.11
N GLU A 549 -3.87 0.70 -15.47
CA GLU A 549 -4.05 2.15 -15.65
C GLU A 549 -3.58 2.62 -17.02
N VAL A 550 -2.47 2.07 -17.52
CA VAL A 550 -2.01 2.27 -18.90
C VAL A 550 -3.10 1.82 -19.86
N CYS A 551 -3.61 0.60 -19.70
CA CYS A 551 -4.68 0.07 -20.54
C CYS A 551 -5.92 0.96 -20.50
N LYS A 552 -6.43 1.28 -19.30
CA LYS A 552 -7.62 2.14 -19.11
C LYS A 552 -7.43 3.53 -19.70
N THR A 553 -6.26 4.14 -19.53
CA THR A 553 -5.95 5.48 -20.08
C THR A 553 -5.94 5.43 -21.61
N LEU A 554 -5.23 4.47 -22.19
CA LEU A 554 -5.08 4.36 -23.64
C LEU A 554 -6.37 3.89 -24.32
N LYS A 555 -7.18 3.06 -23.67
CA LYS A 555 -8.49 2.63 -24.16
C LYS A 555 -9.55 3.73 -24.12
N LYS A 556 -9.42 4.70 -23.20
CA LYS A 556 -10.28 5.89 -23.15
C LYS A 556 -9.88 6.99 -24.14
N ASP A 557 -8.61 7.11 -24.48
CA ASP A 557 -8.16 8.11 -25.45
C ASP A 557 -8.50 7.70 -26.88
N PHE A 558 -9.21 8.57 -27.59
CA PHE A 558 -9.67 8.35 -28.96
C PHE A 558 -8.56 8.00 -29.96
N LYS A 559 -7.32 8.46 -29.73
CA LYS A 559 -6.16 8.20 -30.59
C LYS A 559 -5.58 6.82 -30.38
N THR A 560 -5.73 6.21 -29.20
CA THR A 560 -5.06 4.95 -28.83
C THR A 560 -6.04 3.83 -28.53
N SER A 561 -7.35 4.12 -28.44
CA SER A 561 -8.39 3.16 -28.04
C SER A 561 -8.45 1.88 -28.87
N HIS A 562 -7.98 2.00 -30.11
CA HIS A 562 -8.04 0.96 -31.12
C HIS A 562 -6.77 0.09 -31.18
N ILE A 563 -5.74 0.44 -30.41
CA ILE A 563 -4.48 -0.29 -30.33
C ILE A 563 -4.71 -1.54 -29.48
N PRO A 564 -4.33 -2.74 -29.94
CA PRO A 564 -4.37 -3.94 -29.12
C PRO A 564 -3.33 -3.86 -27.99
N ILE A 565 -3.73 -4.19 -26.77
CA ILE A 565 -2.88 -4.19 -25.57
C ILE A 565 -2.84 -5.60 -24.99
N VAL A 566 -1.63 -6.14 -24.83
CA VAL A 566 -1.38 -7.41 -24.15
C VAL A 566 -0.72 -7.14 -22.81
N LEU A 567 -1.35 -7.62 -21.73
CA LEU A 567 -0.84 -7.48 -20.38
C LEU A 567 -0.11 -8.74 -19.93
N LEU A 568 1.11 -8.59 -19.43
CA LEU A 568 1.89 -9.65 -18.79
C LEU A 568 1.56 -9.67 -17.29
N THR A 569 1.17 -10.81 -16.73
CA THR A 569 0.71 -10.90 -15.34
C THR A 569 1.44 -11.97 -14.55
N ALA A 570 1.85 -11.67 -13.31
CA ALA A 570 2.31 -12.68 -12.37
C ALA A 570 1.14 -13.38 -11.63
N LYS A 571 -0.08 -12.85 -11.73
CA LYS A 571 -1.25 -13.33 -11.00
C LYS A 571 -2.05 -14.32 -11.85
N SER A 572 -2.29 -15.50 -11.29
CA SER A 572 -3.08 -16.58 -11.92
C SER A 572 -4.48 -16.72 -11.32
N ASP A 573 -4.86 -15.88 -10.36
CA ASP A 573 -6.16 -15.91 -9.70
C ASP A 573 -7.27 -15.35 -10.60
N GLU A 574 -8.43 -16.01 -10.58
CA GLU A 574 -9.62 -15.67 -11.38
C GLU A 574 -10.11 -14.23 -11.10
N SER A 575 -9.99 -13.72 -9.87
CA SER A 575 -10.37 -12.36 -9.51
C SER A 575 -9.58 -11.29 -10.26
N SER A 576 -8.27 -11.47 -10.42
CA SER A 576 -7.41 -10.53 -11.15
C SER A 576 -7.62 -10.60 -12.67
N GLN A 577 -8.12 -11.74 -13.18
CA GLN A 577 -8.55 -11.86 -14.58
C GLN A 577 -9.86 -11.11 -14.84
N ILE A 578 -10.81 -11.15 -13.89
CA ILE A 578 -12.07 -10.42 -13.98
C ILE A 578 -11.82 -8.90 -13.99
N GLU A 579 -11.02 -8.39 -13.06
CA GLU A 579 -10.61 -6.97 -13.05
C GLU A 579 -9.85 -6.59 -14.33
N GLY A 580 -9.06 -7.52 -14.86
CA GLY A 580 -8.41 -7.39 -16.16
C GLY A 580 -9.39 -7.26 -17.34
N PHE A 581 -10.39 -8.12 -17.45
CA PHE A 581 -11.37 -8.02 -18.54
C PHE A 581 -12.15 -6.70 -18.50
N GLU A 582 -12.41 -6.16 -17.31
CA GLU A 582 -13.07 -4.86 -17.14
C GLU A 582 -12.20 -3.65 -17.58
N THR A 583 -10.87 -3.82 -17.66
CA THR A 583 -9.94 -2.73 -18.06
C THR A 583 -9.80 -2.55 -19.58
N GLY A 584 -10.38 -3.46 -20.37
CA GLY A 584 -10.42 -3.37 -21.84
C GLY A 584 -9.17 -3.86 -22.57
N ALA A 585 -8.28 -4.61 -21.91
CA ALA A 585 -7.13 -5.24 -22.56
C ALA A 585 -7.58 -6.37 -23.51
N ASP A 586 -6.82 -6.59 -24.59
CA ASP A 586 -7.18 -7.56 -25.63
C ASP A 586 -6.66 -8.96 -25.33
N ALA A 587 -5.61 -9.09 -24.52
CA ALA A 587 -5.09 -10.39 -24.07
C ALA A 587 -4.29 -10.30 -22.77
N TYR A 588 -4.27 -11.41 -22.02
CA TYR A 588 -3.48 -11.61 -20.79
C TYR A 588 -2.56 -12.81 -20.91
N ILE A 589 -1.28 -12.64 -20.60
CA ILE A 589 -0.29 -13.73 -20.62
C ILE A 589 0.35 -13.84 -19.24
N THR A 590 0.33 -15.04 -18.66
CA THR A 590 0.90 -15.31 -17.34
C THR A 590 2.41 -15.48 -17.40
N LYS A 591 3.14 -14.81 -16.51
CA LYS A 591 4.57 -15.04 -16.25
C LYS A 591 4.73 -16.30 -15.36
N PRO A 592 5.70 -17.19 -15.65
CA PRO A 592 6.56 -17.21 -16.83
C PRO A 592 5.79 -17.65 -18.09
N PHE A 593 6.03 -16.97 -19.21
CA PHE A 593 5.28 -17.20 -20.45
C PHE A 593 6.06 -17.98 -21.50
N ASN A 594 5.33 -18.68 -22.36
CA ASN A 594 5.92 -19.34 -23.52
C ASN A 594 6.12 -18.32 -24.66
N PRO A 595 7.34 -18.17 -25.20
CA PRO A 595 7.61 -17.22 -26.29
C PRO A 595 6.77 -17.49 -27.55
N ARG A 596 6.46 -18.76 -27.84
CA ARG A 596 5.58 -19.13 -28.96
C ARG A 596 4.14 -18.65 -28.73
N GLU A 597 3.64 -18.78 -27.51
CA GLU A 597 2.30 -18.30 -27.15
C GLU A 597 2.22 -16.78 -27.33
N LEU A 598 3.20 -16.04 -26.79
CA LEU A 598 3.29 -14.59 -26.95
C LEU A 598 3.24 -14.20 -28.43
N LEU A 599 4.10 -14.78 -29.27
CA LEU A 599 4.16 -14.46 -30.70
C LEU A 599 2.84 -14.75 -31.42
N VAL A 600 2.21 -15.90 -31.15
CA VAL A 600 0.92 -16.26 -31.76
C VAL A 600 -0.17 -15.26 -31.38
N ARG A 601 -0.23 -14.85 -30.11
CA ARG A 601 -1.22 -13.86 -29.66
C ARG A 601 -1.00 -12.49 -30.31
N LEU A 602 0.24 -12.00 -30.33
CA LEU A 602 0.57 -10.71 -30.96
C LEU A 602 0.22 -10.72 -32.45
N GLN A 603 0.59 -11.80 -33.15
CA GLN A 603 0.27 -11.96 -34.58
C GLN A 603 -1.26 -11.95 -34.80
N LYS A 604 -2.01 -12.70 -34.00
CA LYS A 604 -3.47 -12.80 -34.17
C LYS A 604 -4.18 -11.47 -33.92
N LEU A 605 -3.73 -10.71 -32.93
CA LEU A 605 -4.29 -9.38 -32.65
C LEU A 605 -4.06 -8.40 -33.80
N ILE A 606 -2.88 -8.42 -34.39
CA ILE A 606 -2.54 -7.58 -35.56
C ILE A 606 -3.32 -8.02 -36.80
N GLU A 607 -3.44 -9.32 -37.05
CA GLU A 607 -4.27 -9.86 -38.14
C GLU A 607 -5.73 -9.39 -38.01
N ASN A 608 -6.32 -9.57 -36.82
CA ASN A 608 -7.68 -9.11 -36.54
C ASN A 608 -7.82 -7.60 -36.75
N ARG A 609 -6.81 -6.83 -36.34
CA ARG A 609 -6.79 -5.38 -36.54
C ARG A 609 -6.73 -5.00 -38.02
N ASN A 610 -5.95 -5.70 -38.83
CA ASN A 610 -5.85 -5.46 -40.27
C ASN A 610 -7.14 -5.85 -41.00
N GLN A 611 -7.79 -6.94 -40.59
CA GLN A 611 -9.12 -7.33 -41.11
C GLN A 611 -10.18 -6.27 -40.79
N LEU A 612 -10.19 -5.74 -39.57
CA LEU A 612 -11.08 -4.64 -39.18
C LEU A 612 -10.79 -3.37 -40.01
N LYS A 613 -9.52 -3.02 -40.23
CA LYS A 613 -9.15 -1.90 -41.10
C LYS A 613 -9.69 -2.07 -42.53
N ALA A 614 -9.59 -3.27 -43.10
CA ALA A 614 -10.14 -3.58 -44.42
C ALA A 614 -11.67 -3.47 -44.45
N LYS A 615 -12.36 -4.03 -43.44
CA LYS A 615 -13.82 -3.93 -43.29
C LYS A 615 -14.28 -2.47 -43.18
N TYR A 616 -13.58 -1.66 -42.38
CA TYR A 616 -13.88 -0.25 -42.15
C TYR A 616 -13.59 0.65 -43.34
N LYS A 617 -12.59 0.30 -44.16
CA LYS A 617 -12.39 0.94 -45.46
C LYS A 617 -13.63 0.77 -46.35
N THR A 618 -14.26 -0.41 -46.36
CA THR A 618 -15.49 -0.67 -47.12
C THR A 618 -16.72 0.01 -46.52
N LEU A 619 -16.90 -0.06 -45.19
CA LEU A 619 -18.01 0.57 -44.46
C LEU A 619 -18.06 2.10 -44.60
N ALA A 620 -16.90 2.75 -44.72
CA ALA A 620 -16.84 4.20 -44.96
C ALA A 620 -17.47 4.62 -46.31
N ILE A 621 -17.87 3.67 -47.17
CA ILE A 621 -18.20 3.91 -48.59
C ILE A 621 -19.54 3.29 -49.01
N VAL A 622 -19.84 2.03 -48.63
CA VAL A 622 -20.98 1.26 -49.19
C VAL A 622 -22.25 1.37 -48.34
N SER A 623 -23.41 1.66 -48.96
CA SER A 623 -24.71 2.00 -48.29
C SER A 623 -25.41 0.86 -47.55
N ASP A 624 -25.23 -0.38 -47.97
CA ASP A 624 -26.15 -1.47 -47.61
C ASP A 624 -25.57 -2.49 -46.64
N ILE A 625 -24.92 -2.04 -45.56
CA ILE A 625 -24.59 -2.96 -44.46
C ILE A 625 -25.69 -2.80 -43.41
N HIS A 626 -26.75 -3.61 -43.56
CA HIS A 626 -27.69 -3.86 -42.46
C HIS A 626 -26.90 -4.41 -41.27
N GLN A 627 -26.75 -3.62 -40.20
CA GLN A 627 -26.13 -4.07 -38.97
C GLN A 627 -27.23 -4.53 -38.00
N GLU A 628 -27.22 -5.82 -37.65
CA GLU A 628 -28.09 -6.41 -36.61
C GLU A 628 -27.70 -5.99 -35.17
N LYS A 629 -26.64 -5.20 -35.00
CA LYS A 629 -26.05 -4.85 -33.69
C LYS A 629 -25.73 -3.36 -33.62
N GLU A 630 -25.86 -2.77 -32.43
CA GLU A 630 -25.53 -1.35 -32.22
C GLU A 630 -24.07 -1.04 -32.63
N PRO A 631 -23.83 0.03 -33.41
CA PRO A 631 -22.51 0.39 -33.89
C PRO A 631 -21.63 0.89 -32.74
N GLY A 632 -20.42 0.34 -32.63
CA GLY A 632 -19.42 0.77 -31.65
C GLY A 632 -18.88 2.18 -31.93
N PRO A 633 -18.12 2.79 -31.01
CA PRO A 633 -17.64 4.18 -31.13
C PRO A 633 -16.86 4.49 -32.42
N ASP A 634 -16.02 3.55 -32.87
CA ASP A 634 -15.26 3.68 -34.12
C ASP A 634 -16.16 3.59 -35.37
N GLU A 635 -17.21 2.77 -35.32
CA GLU A 635 -18.20 2.65 -36.41
C GLU A 635 -19.08 3.90 -36.50
N GLN A 636 -19.55 4.41 -35.36
CA GLN A 636 -20.28 5.68 -35.30
C GLN A 636 -19.46 6.85 -35.85
N PHE A 637 -18.16 6.90 -35.56
CA PHE A 637 -17.27 7.90 -36.14
C PHE A 637 -17.18 7.78 -37.67
N LEU A 638 -17.06 6.56 -38.21
CA LEU A 638 -17.02 6.34 -39.65
C LEU A 638 -18.36 6.66 -40.33
N MET A 639 -19.49 6.35 -39.69
CA MET A 639 -20.83 6.72 -40.18
C MET A 639 -20.98 8.24 -40.24
N LYS A 640 -20.63 8.97 -39.18
CA LYS A 640 -20.64 10.45 -39.19
C LYS A 640 -19.68 11.03 -40.25
N THR A 641 -18.49 10.45 -40.37
CA THR A 641 -17.52 10.85 -41.41
C THR A 641 -18.15 10.68 -42.79
N ARG A 642 -18.80 9.55 -43.03
CA ARG A 642 -19.48 9.25 -44.28
C ARG A 642 -20.65 10.19 -44.55
N GLU A 643 -21.51 10.47 -43.58
CA GLU A 643 -22.63 11.41 -43.75
C GLU A 643 -22.13 12.79 -44.21
N VAL A 644 -21.00 13.24 -43.67
CA VAL A 644 -20.35 14.49 -44.09
C VAL A 644 -19.84 14.37 -45.53
N LEU A 645 -19.20 13.23 -45.89
CA LEU A 645 -18.77 12.98 -47.27
C LEU A 645 -19.96 12.96 -48.24
N GLU A 646 -21.05 12.28 -47.90
CA GLU A 646 -22.24 12.16 -48.75
C GLU A 646 -22.94 13.50 -48.99
N LYS A 647 -22.97 14.39 -47.99
CA LYS A 647 -23.55 15.73 -48.14
C LYS A 647 -22.68 16.70 -48.94
N ARG A 648 -21.36 16.46 -49.03
CA ARG A 648 -20.39 17.44 -49.54
C ARG A 648 -19.44 16.90 -50.60
N PHE A 649 -19.58 15.67 -51.08
CA PHE A 649 -18.61 15.08 -52.02
C PHE A 649 -18.54 15.85 -53.34
N SER A 650 -19.65 16.44 -53.81
CA SER A 650 -19.74 17.21 -55.06
C SER A 650 -19.11 18.60 -54.98
N ASP A 651 -18.82 19.10 -53.78
CA ASP A 651 -18.21 20.41 -53.56
C ASP A 651 -16.70 20.35 -53.87
N GLU A 652 -16.25 21.12 -54.85
CA GLU A 652 -14.86 21.12 -55.31
C GLU A 652 -13.85 21.67 -54.28
N ASP A 653 -14.30 22.53 -53.37
CA ASP A 653 -13.46 23.13 -52.33
C ASP A 653 -13.44 22.30 -51.03
N PHE A 654 -14.26 21.25 -50.97
CA PHE A 654 -14.29 20.34 -49.84
C PHE A 654 -12.96 19.56 -49.70
N ASN A 655 -12.31 19.74 -48.55
CA ASN A 655 -10.96 19.27 -48.27
C ASN A 655 -10.82 18.78 -46.82
N PRO A 656 -9.69 18.15 -46.43
CA PRO A 656 -9.52 17.61 -45.08
C PRO A 656 -9.66 18.63 -43.93
N VAL A 657 -9.43 19.93 -44.17
CA VAL A 657 -9.64 20.98 -43.16
C VAL A 657 -11.13 21.15 -42.88
N GLU A 658 -11.95 21.23 -43.93
CA GLU A 658 -13.40 21.37 -43.81
C GLU A 658 -14.04 20.12 -43.20
N LEU A 659 -13.56 18.92 -43.58
CA LEU A 659 -13.98 17.66 -42.97
C LEU A 659 -13.66 17.64 -41.45
N SER A 660 -12.49 18.16 -41.04
CA SER A 660 -12.13 18.23 -39.62
C SER A 660 -13.00 19.19 -38.83
N ARG A 661 -13.38 20.33 -39.44
CA ARG A 661 -14.30 21.32 -38.85
C ARG A 661 -15.69 20.75 -38.62
N GLN A 662 -16.25 20.03 -39.60
CA GLN A 662 -17.58 19.43 -39.49
C GLN A 662 -17.65 18.26 -38.50
N LEU A 663 -16.54 17.54 -38.32
CA LEU A 663 -16.43 16.47 -37.33
C LEU A 663 -16.01 16.97 -35.94
N GLY A 664 -15.85 18.29 -35.75
CA GLY A 664 -15.52 18.91 -34.47
C GLY A 664 -14.14 18.53 -33.92
N MET A 665 -13.15 18.30 -34.79
CA MET A 665 -11.81 17.86 -34.38
C MET A 665 -10.67 18.54 -35.13
N SER A 666 -9.45 18.51 -34.57
CA SER A 666 -8.29 19.08 -35.24
C SER A 666 -7.88 18.25 -36.46
N ARG A 667 -7.30 18.91 -37.47
CA ARG A 667 -6.79 18.27 -38.70
C ARG A 667 -5.85 17.09 -38.41
N SER A 668 -4.95 17.25 -37.43
CA SER A 668 -3.98 16.22 -37.05
C SER A 668 -4.60 15.04 -36.30
N GLN A 669 -5.71 15.23 -35.59
CA GLN A 669 -6.48 14.14 -34.98
C GLN A 669 -7.28 13.38 -36.04
N LEU A 670 -7.96 14.10 -36.94
CA LEU A 670 -8.71 13.50 -38.05
C LEU A 670 -7.81 12.62 -38.92
N PHE A 671 -6.67 13.16 -39.35
CA PHE A 671 -5.72 12.43 -40.20
C PHE A 671 -5.26 11.13 -39.55
N ARG A 672 -4.86 11.18 -38.27
CA ARG A 672 -4.41 9.99 -37.53
C ARG A 672 -5.52 8.97 -37.36
N LYS A 673 -6.74 9.39 -37.00
CA LYS A 673 -7.86 8.46 -36.79
C LYS A 673 -8.30 7.79 -38.09
N ILE A 674 -8.46 8.54 -39.18
CA ILE A 674 -8.80 7.96 -40.48
C ILE A 674 -7.71 6.97 -40.92
N LYS A 675 -6.43 7.35 -40.80
CA LYS A 675 -5.32 6.46 -41.15
C LYS A 675 -5.31 5.19 -40.30
N ALA A 676 -5.57 5.30 -39.00
CA ALA A 676 -5.66 4.17 -38.09
C ALA A 676 -6.84 3.22 -38.33
N LEU A 677 -7.98 3.75 -38.79
CA LEU A 677 -9.20 2.96 -39.02
C LEU A 677 -9.29 2.40 -40.44
N THR A 678 -8.88 3.14 -41.47
CA THR A 678 -9.09 2.76 -42.88
C THR A 678 -7.80 2.52 -43.66
N GLY A 679 -6.65 2.88 -43.08
CA GLY A 679 -5.35 2.87 -43.76
C GLY A 679 -5.14 4.03 -44.74
N LEU A 680 -6.13 4.90 -44.95
CA LEU A 680 -6.08 6.01 -45.90
C LEU A 680 -5.73 7.34 -45.21
N SER A 681 -5.17 8.29 -45.95
CA SER A 681 -5.17 9.68 -45.50
C SER A 681 -6.57 10.29 -45.63
N ALA A 682 -6.88 11.34 -44.87
CA ALA A 682 -8.16 12.07 -45.02
C ALA A 682 -8.38 12.57 -46.46
N SER A 683 -7.32 13.03 -47.15
CA SER A 683 -7.41 13.45 -48.54
C SER A 683 -7.73 12.29 -49.47
N ASN A 684 -7.05 11.15 -49.28
CA ASN A 684 -7.29 9.96 -50.08
C ASN A 684 -8.68 9.38 -49.81
N LEU A 685 -9.19 9.47 -48.58
CA LEU A 685 -10.56 9.03 -48.26
C LEU A 685 -11.60 9.85 -49.03
N ILE A 686 -11.46 11.18 -49.08
CA ILE A 686 -12.36 12.06 -49.87
C ILE A 686 -12.29 11.69 -51.35
N SER A 687 -11.08 11.61 -51.91
CA SER A 687 -10.90 11.25 -53.33
C SER A 687 -11.45 9.86 -53.63
N PHE A 688 -11.22 8.89 -52.74
CA PHE A 688 -11.69 7.51 -52.88
C PHE A 688 -13.23 7.43 -52.84
N TYR A 689 -13.88 8.17 -51.94
CA TYR A 689 -15.35 8.26 -51.91
C TYR A 689 -15.91 8.88 -53.21
N ARG A 690 -15.31 9.98 -53.70
CA ARG A 690 -15.75 10.63 -54.96
C ARG A 690 -15.65 9.70 -56.17
N ILE A 691 -14.56 8.95 -56.31
CA ILE A 691 -14.42 7.99 -57.42
C ILE A 691 -15.35 6.79 -57.27
N SER A 692 -15.70 6.37 -56.05
CA SER A 692 -16.73 5.34 -55.82
C SER A 692 -18.12 5.81 -56.26
N VAL A 693 -18.49 7.07 -56.01
CA VAL A 693 -19.74 7.64 -56.54
C VAL A 693 -19.68 7.78 -58.07
N ALA A 694 -18.51 8.15 -58.61
CA ALA A 694 -18.32 8.23 -60.06
C ALA A 694 -18.47 6.87 -60.75
N TRP A 695 -18.00 5.79 -60.12
CA TRP A 695 -18.16 4.42 -60.62
C TRP A 695 -19.63 4.08 -60.89
N GLU A 696 -20.54 4.43 -59.97
CA GLU A 696 -21.98 4.24 -60.19
C GLU A 696 -22.54 5.14 -61.29
N LYS A 697 -22.16 6.42 -61.30
CA LYS A 697 -22.66 7.38 -62.30
C LYS A 697 -22.20 7.04 -63.72
N ILE A 698 -21.00 6.46 -63.89
CA ILE A 698 -20.49 6.05 -65.20
C ILE A 698 -21.38 4.97 -65.82
N GLN A 699 -21.95 4.08 -65.00
CA GLN A 699 -22.82 2.99 -65.43
C GLN A 699 -24.28 3.41 -65.60
N LYS A 700 -24.78 4.29 -64.72
CA LYS A 700 -26.21 4.65 -64.65
C LYS A 700 -26.58 5.89 -65.47
N THR A 701 -25.61 6.65 -65.99
CA THR A 701 -25.87 7.94 -66.67
C THR A 701 -25.13 8.09 -67.99
N ASN A 702 -25.71 8.86 -68.90
CA ASN A 702 -25.13 9.18 -70.22
C ASN A 702 -24.18 10.40 -70.22
N LEU A 703 -23.86 10.96 -69.04
CA LEU A 703 -22.97 12.12 -68.91
C LEU A 703 -21.54 11.77 -69.36
N SER A 704 -20.82 12.65 -70.04
CA SER A 704 -19.41 12.44 -70.39
C SER A 704 -18.53 12.22 -69.16
N ILE A 705 -17.38 11.55 -69.32
CA ILE A 705 -16.46 11.30 -68.20
C ILE A 705 -15.99 12.61 -67.55
N SER A 706 -15.78 13.66 -68.34
CA SER A 706 -15.43 15.00 -67.84
C SER A 706 -16.56 15.60 -67.01
N GLU A 707 -17.81 15.52 -67.46
CA GLU A 707 -18.97 16.00 -66.69
C GLU A 707 -19.17 15.23 -65.39
N ILE A 708 -18.92 13.91 -65.39
CA ILE A 708 -18.98 13.09 -64.17
C ILE A 708 -17.89 13.52 -63.20
N ALA A 709 -16.66 13.76 -63.68
CA ALA A 709 -15.55 14.22 -62.84
C ALA A 709 -15.89 15.53 -62.11
N TYR A 710 -16.46 16.51 -62.82
CA TYR A 710 -16.91 17.76 -62.19
C TYR A 710 -18.08 17.53 -61.23
N LYS A 711 -19.09 16.73 -61.61
CA LYS A 711 -20.26 16.46 -60.74
C LYS A 711 -19.92 15.71 -59.44
N VAL A 712 -18.82 14.96 -59.40
CA VAL A 712 -18.34 14.32 -58.18
C VAL A 712 -17.27 15.15 -57.46
N GLY A 713 -17.05 16.41 -57.86
CA GLY A 713 -16.23 17.38 -57.13
C GLY A 713 -14.73 17.37 -57.47
N PHE A 714 -14.31 16.85 -58.64
CA PHE A 714 -12.93 16.99 -59.11
C PHE A 714 -12.76 18.22 -60.01
N LYS A 715 -11.75 19.04 -59.71
CA LYS A 715 -11.36 20.23 -60.50
C LYS A 715 -10.67 19.88 -61.84
N ASP A 716 -10.08 18.69 -61.93
CA ASP A 716 -9.32 18.23 -63.09
C ASP A 716 -9.76 16.81 -63.50
N PRO A 717 -10.44 16.66 -64.66
CA PRO A 717 -10.83 15.36 -65.22
C PRO A 717 -9.67 14.40 -65.52
N ALA A 718 -8.47 14.92 -65.82
CA ALA A 718 -7.28 14.09 -66.05
C ALA A 718 -6.77 13.49 -64.74
N TYR A 719 -6.74 14.30 -63.67
CA TYR A 719 -6.43 13.82 -62.32
C TYR A 719 -7.45 12.78 -61.82
N PHE A 720 -8.74 13.03 -62.03
CA PHE A 720 -9.81 12.07 -61.75
C PHE A 720 -9.54 10.72 -62.42
N SER A 721 -9.28 10.73 -63.73
CA SER A 721 -9.07 9.50 -64.50
C SER A 721 -7.85 8.71 -64.01
N ARG A 722 -6.76 9.40 -63.65
CA ARG A 722 -5.55 8.77 -63.09
C ARG A 722 -5.81 8.09 -61.75
N ILE A 723 -6.52 8.77 -60.83
CA ILE A 723 -6.85 8.17 -59.53
C ILE A 723 -7.83 7.01 -59.70
N PHE A 724 -8.85 7.17 -60.55
CA PHE A 724 -9.84 6.14 -60.82
C PHE A 724 -9.17 4.86 -61.35
N THR A 725 -8.27 4.99 -62.32
CA THR A 725 -7.52 3.84 -62.86
C THR A 725 -6.54 3.24 -61.86
N LYS A 726 -5.89 4.07 -61.03
CA LYS A 726 -5.01 3.57 -59.97
C LYS A 726 -5.75 2.71 -58.95
N GLU A 727 -6.96 3.11 -58.57
CA GLU A 727 -7.73 2.44 -57.51
C GLU A 727 -8.57 1.26 -58.03
N PHE A 728 -9.15 1.34 -59.22
CA PHE A 728 -10.02 0.30 -59.77
C PHE A 728 -9.37 -0.57 -60.87
N GLY A 729 -8.14 -0.25 -61.29
CA GLY A 729 -7.41 -1.00 -62.32
C GLY A 729 -7.98 -0.89 -63.75
N VAL A 730 -9.06 -0.13 -63.95
CA VAL A 730 -9.71 0.12 -65.24
C VAL A 730 -9.89 1.61 -65.50
N THR A 731 -9.88 2.03 -66.77
CA THR A 731 -10.14 3.43 -67.12
C THR A 731 -11.64 3.74 -67.07
N PRO A 732 -12.05 4.98 -66.72
CA PRO A 732 -13.47 5.37 -66.75
C PRO A 732 -14.15 5.11 -68.11
N ASN A 733 -13.44 5.35 -69.22
CA ASN A 733 -13.92 5.07 -70.57
C ASN A 733 -14.10 3.58 -70.84
N SER A 734 -13.16 2.74 -70.40
CA SER A 734 -13.25 1.28 -70.55
C SER A 734 -14.42 0.70 -69.75
N LEU A 735 -14.66 1.22 -68.55
CA LEU A 735 -15.81 0.82 -67.72
C LEU A 735 -17.14 1.13 -68.43
N ARG A 736 -17.26 2.30 -69.07
CA ARG A 736 -18.45 2.65 -69.85
C ARG A 736 -18.67 1.73 -71.03
N GLN A 737 -17.63 1.49 -71.83
CA GLN A 737 -17.72 0.60 -73.00
C GLN A 737 -18.13 -0.82 -72.63
N LYS A 738 -17.68 -1.32 -71.46
CA LYS A 738 -18.07 -2.64 -70.94
C LYS A 738 -19.54 -2.74 -70.50
N HIS A 739 -20.21 -1.61 -70.21
CA HIS A 739 -21.61 -1.58 -69.79
C HIS A 739 -22.58 -1.13 -70.90
N SER A 740 -22.07 -0.58 -72.00
CA SER A 740 -22.86 -0.21 -73.19
C SER A 740 -22.98 -1.35 -74.22
N ASN A 741 -22.25 -2.45 -74.01
CA ASN A 741 -22.48 -3.77 -74.63
C ASN A 741 -23.18 -4.66 -73.61
#